data_AF-A0A7J4S5W0-F1
#
_entry.id   AF-A0A7J4S5W0-F1
#
_cell.length_a   1.000
_cell.length_b   1.000
_cell.length_c   1.000
_cell.angle_alpha   90.00
_cell.angle_beta   90.00
_cell.angle_gamma   90.00
#
_symmetry.space_group_name_H-M   'P 1'
#
loop_
_entity.id
_entity.type
_entity.pdbx_description
1 polymer ?
#
loop_
_entity_poly.entity_id
_entity_poly.type
_entity_poly.pdbx_seq_one_letter_code
_entity_poly.pdbx_strand_id
1 'polypeptide(L)'
;MPRCALCDSDIPEGRLACDACGQPLDRPLSANAAPDAVRRALEGARKDLVAAGRSRLDGSSARALVERAEQTEAAGEYGRALDLARAARRALDLSKRRSRVAEALTKADAILQDAKQAGIETTAFEWNIAKARAKADSGETRGAEKLLRRISIRTLDQRRERLLQKVLDNAQARVNYARERGGSVADAEAVLADAREALALRDYAKIRPLTAKAIEKAEAARKYARAEAILGRAATEVDGARKAGVNVTEARKHLTTARDALRKGVFADVQSLAQRARHGLREARQHAAAEGVLRDSEREVAREGRKGVDVTHAEAFLHEGGKALEGRDYPKVREYAADAHEAVREAVLLKHAQDALAALWLDLDDLSKMGADPAELERALLDLKKAIESHDLGGARRLVTHARHAAESAREAHYRGIMERSLKVILINASRGLDPEVGRQLLRQVDDAISLGKTVDLQALVDQHLATADAGTERGLNDRVMMARDEIVRLRQAGQDTVAMEGKLADAAIAIQEKRFSSADGLLDAVEHDFQSMRETLRGEAAEVLGRARGEIDHAQAAGVAMDTAVLMMLKEAESAYAESRYGDTIYIGKSCIDEVQRVAQESVRAREASQERDARARADRIQALHQRMDAVSAEIQTLALENVDLAKAMALVSSANQAIKDNDLDRAERYIAAAEGLVEGAKTALHQQATEVLGRLRDKVESARAEGLLTPDLEMGVGDAVKLLNEGKATESIRAAASLDQSIEAKRRERMLDQQRSAMDKAKSAATKFIAVKRLIEDLRKADIDITGAEEDLHKAEKALDERAFDDVDAIL
;
A
#
# COMPACT_ATOMS: atom_id res chain seq x y z
N MET A 1 -77.46 20.40 57.66
CA MET A 1 -77.07 19.46 56.58
C MET A 1 -78.21 18.48 56.35
N PRO A 2 -78.58 18.18 55.09
CA PRO A 2 -79.53 17.11 54.82
C PRO A 2 -78.99 15.79 55.39
N ARG A 3 -79.81 15.08 56.18
CA ARG A 3 -79.48 13.74 56.66
C ARG A 3 -80.06 12.70 55.71
N CYS A 4 -79.33 11.61 55.51
CA CYS A 4 -79.80 10.54 54.66
C CYS A 4 -81.03 9.87 55.29
N ALA A 5 -82.15 9.86 54.56
CA ALA A 5 -83.41 9.24 55.02
C ALA A 5 -83.29 7.75 55.40
N LEU A 6 -82.22 7.07 54.97
CA LEU A 6 -82.01 5.65 55.19
C LEU A 6 -80.99 5.34 56.31
N CYS A 7 -79.90 6.11 56.42
CA CYS A 7 -78.79 5.79 57.34
C CYS A 7 -78.43 6.92 58.30
N ASP A 8 -79.20 8.01 58.29
CA ASP A 8 -79.04 9.22 59.12
C ASP A 8 -77.68 9.92 59.04
N SER A 9 -76.81 9.50 58.13
CA SER A 9 -75.52 10.14 57.90
C SER A 9 -75.70 11.52 57.30
N ASP A 10 -74.89 12.48 57.73
CA ASP A 10 -74.87 13.83 57.18
C ASP A 10 -74.42 13.79 55.71
N ILE A 11 -75.18 14.48 54.85
CA ILE A 11 -74.88 14.57 53.41
C ILE A 11 -74.31 15.97 53.13
N PRO A 12 -73.07 16.05 52.63
CA PRO A 12 -72.49 17.32 52.16
C PRO A 12 -73.30 17.92 51.00
N GLU A 13 -73.32 19.25 50.91
CA GLU A 13 -74.02 19.97 49.84
C GLU A 13 -73.48 19.59 48.44
N GLY A 14 -74.38 19.46 47.45
CA GLY A 14 -74.03 19.13 46.05
C GLY A 14 -73.86 17.65 45.72
N ARG A 15 -74.18 16.74 46.64
CA ARG A 15 -74.12 15.28 46.41
C ARG A 15 -75.42 14.73 45.80
N LEU A 16 -75.31 13.72 44.94
CA LEU A 16 -76.46 13.01 44.32
C LEU A 16 -76.86 11.72 45.08
N ALA A 17 -75.99 11.25 45.98
CA ALA A 17 -76.22 10.07 46.79
C ALA A 17 -75.46 10.17 48.13
N CYS A 18 -75.91 9.41 49.13
CA CYS A 18 -75.25 9.35 50.43
C CYS A 18 -73.89 8.64 50.35
N ASP A 19 -72.86 9.24 50.95
CA ASP A 19 -71.49 8.72 50.96
C ASP A 19 -71.26 7.50 51.87
N ALA A 20 -72.18 7.25 52.80
CA ALA A 20 -72.12 6.12 53.73
C ALA A 20 -72.85 4.87 53.20
N CYS A 21 -74.04 5.06 52.64
CA CYS A 21 -74.93 3.95 52.27
C CYS A 21 -75.25 3.86 50.77
N GLY A 22 -74.81 4.84 49.97
CA GLY A 22 -75.02 4.89 48.52
C GLY A 22 -76.46 5.10 48.09
N GLN A 23 -77.34 5.54 49.00
CA GLN A 23 -78.74 5.83 48.67
C GLN A 23 -78.83 7.11 47.82
N PRO A 24 -79.46 7.07 46.64
CA PRO A 24 -79.75 8.27 45.86
C PRO A 24 -80.71 9.18 46.63
N LEU A 25 -80.48 10.50 46.61
CA LEU A 25 -81.31 11.46 47.34
C LEU A 25 -82.73 11.57 46.77
N ASP A 26 -82.87 11.33 45.46
CA ASP A 26 -84.16 11.43 44.75
C ASP A 26 -85.01 10.15 44.84
N ARG A 27 -84.52 9.10 45.52
CA ARG A 27 -85.19 7.80 45.57
C ARG A 27 -85.98 7.64 46.88
N PRO A 28 -87.32 7.55 46.84
CA PRO A 28 -88.12 7.31 48.03
C PRO A 28 -87.87 5.91 48.62
N LEU A 29 -88.14 5.78 49.92
CA LEU A 29 -88.05 4.51 50.65
C LEU A 29 -89.22 3.60 50.27
N SER A 30 -88.97 2.29 50.28
CA SER A 30 -89.96 1.27 49.98
C SER A 30 -90.97 1.16 51.12
N ALA A 31 -92.27 1.34 50.82
CA ALA A 31 -93.32 1.28 51.84
C ALA A 31 -93.61 -0.16 52.31
N ASN A 32 -93.64 -1.14 51.40
CA ASN A 32 -93.94 -2.55 51.69
C ASN A 32 -92.96 -3.50 50.98
N ALA A 33 -92.65 -4.64 51.60
CA ALA A 33 -91.86 -5.72 50.99
C ALA A 33 -92.32 -7.09 51.52
N ALA A 34 -92.18 -8.13 50.69
CA ALA A 34 -92.44 -9.50 51.12
C ALA A 34 -91.34 -10.00 52.08
N PRO A 35 -91.68 -10.72 53.17
CA PRO A 35 -90.71 -11.15 54.18
C PRO A 35 -89.59 -12.04 53.59
N ASP A 36 -89.91 -12.90 52.62
CA ASP A 36 -88.91 -13.75 51.96
C ASP A 36 -87.90 -12.97 51.10
N ALA A 37 -88.26 -11.78 50.63
CA ALA A 37 -87.35 -10.91 49.90
C ALA A 37 -86.38 -10.19 50.84
N VAL A 38 -86.84 -9.83 52.05
CA VAL A 38 -86.03 -9.21 53.10
C VAL A 38 -84.98 -10.21 53.62
N ARG A 39 -85.41 -11.43 53.96
CA ARG A 39 -84.49 -12.51 54.43
C ARG A 39 -83.38 -12.80 53.44
N ARG A 40 -83.71 -12.97 52.16
CA ARG A 40 -82.72 -13.17 51.08
C ARG A 40 -81.76 -11.99 50.94
N ALA A 41 -82.24 -10.76 51.07
CA ALA A 41 -81.38 -9.58 50.99
C ALA A 41 -80.42 -9.46 52.18
N LEU A 42 -80.88 -9.78 53.39
CA LEU A 42 -80.06 -9.83 54.61
C LEU A 42 -79.01 -10.94 54.55
N GLU A 43 -79.39 -12.15 54.12
CA GLU A 43 -78.43 -13.24 53.91
C GLU A 43 -77.36 -12.88 52.88
N GLY A 44 -77.76 -12.24 51.77
CA GLY A 44 -76.83 -11.73 50.77
C GLY A 44 -75.88 -10.67 51.35
N ALA A 45 -76.38 -9.72 52.13
CA ALA A 45 -75.56 -8.69 52.78
C ALA A 45 -74.58 -9.29 53.82
N ARG A 46 -75.01 -10.29 54.59
CA ARG A 46 -74.16 -11.03 55.54
C ARG A 46 -73.03 -11.78 54.82
N LYS A 47 -73.35 -12.48 53.73
CA LYS A 47 -72.33 -13.17 52.90
C LYS A 47 -71.30 -12.17 52.35
N ASP A 48 -71.76 -11.03 51.85
CA ASP A 48 -70.88 -9.97 51.33
C ASP A 48 -70.00 -9.35 52.44
N LEU A 49 -70.53 -9.19 53.66
CA LEU A 49 -69.78 -8.73 54.84
C LEU A 49 -68.68 -9.71 55.28
N VAL A 50 -68.96 -11.01 55.28
CA VAL A 50 -67.97 -12.05 55.59
C VAL A 50 -66.85 -12.04 54.55
N ALA A 51 -67.21 -11.93 53.26
CA ALA A 51 -66.23 -11.80 52.18
C ALA A 51 -65.38 -10.52 52.29
N ALA A 52 -65.99 -9.40 52.71
CA ALA A 52 -65.29 -8.15 52.95
C ALA A 52 -64.31 -8.24 54.15
N GLY A 53 -64.69 -8.92 55.22
CA GLY A 53 -63.82 -9.18 56.38
C GLY A 53 -62.57 -9.99 56.02
N ARG A 54 -62.70 -10.99 55.13
CA ARG A 54 -61.56 -11.78 54.61
C ARG A 54 -60.60 -10.95 53.75
N SER A 55 -61.08 -9.86 53.14
CA SER A 55 -60.30 -8.99 52.24
C SER A 55 -59.77 -7.71 52.91
N ARG A 56 -59.84 -7.61 54.25
CA ARG A 56 -59.41 -6.44 55.04
C ARG A 56 -60.05 -5.11 54.59
N LEU A 57 -61.23 -5.17 53.99
CA LEU A 57 -61.99 -3.96 53.61
C LEU A 57 -62.69 -3.38 54.84
N ASP A 58 -62.77 -2.05 54.91
CA ASP A 58 -63.60 -1.39 55.92
C ASP A 58 -65.08 -1.61 55.60
N GLY A 59 -65.70 -2.48 56.40
CA GLY A 59 -67.12 -2.82 56.35
C GLY A 59 -67.91 -2.30 57.54
N SER A 60 -67.33 -1.41 58.37
CA SER A 60 -67.96 -0.91 59.60
C SER A 60 -69.35 -0.28 59.36
N SER A 61 -69.48 0.57 58.35
CA SER A 61 -70.74 1.18 57.93
C SER A 61 -71.75 0.15 57.41
N ALA A 62 -71.29 -0.85 56.66
CA ALA A 62 -72.14 -1.91 56.15
C ALA A 62 -72.63 -2.86 57.27
N ARG A 63 -71.79 -3.12 58.30
CA ARG A 63 -72.17 -3.90 59.50
C ARG A 63 -73.28 -3.18 60.26
N ALA A 64 -73.11 -1.88 60.54
CA ALA A 64 -74.12 -1.07 61.20
C ALA A 64 -75.44 -1.03 60.43
N LEU A 65 -75.41 -1.00 59.09
CA LEU A 65 -76.60 -1.06 58.25
C LEU A 65 -77.30 -2.43 58.28
N VAL A 66 -76.55 -3.53 58.37
CA VAL A 66 -77.14 -4.88 58.51
C VAL A 66 -77.76 -5.07 59.89
N GLU A 67 -77.09 -4.65 60.96
CA GLU A 67 -77.64 -4.71 62.33
C GLU A 67 -78.93 -3.90 62.43
N ARG A 68 -78.97 -2.70 61.81
CA ARG A 68 -80.17 -1.86 61.78
C ARG A 68 -81.28 -2.46 60.91
N ALA A 69 -80.93 -3.12 59.82
CA ALA A 69 -81.89 -3.84 58.98
C ALA A 69 -82.56 -5.00 59.74
N GLU A 70 -81.78 -5.75 60.53
CA GLU A 70 -82.28 -6.84 61.39
C GLU A 70 -83.21 -6.34 62.49
N GLN A 71 -82.87 -5.20 63.13
CA GLN A 71 -83.75 -4.55 64.10
C GLN A 71 -85.07 -4.09 63.47
N THR A 72 -85.05 -3.54 62.25
CA THR A 72 -86.27 -3.13 61.53
C THR A 72 -87.10 -4.30 61.00
N GLU A 73 -86.46 -5.43 60.65
CA GLU A 73 -87.16 -6.68 60.32
C GLU A 73 -87.92 -7.21 61.54
N ALA A 74 -87.27 -7.21 62.72
CA ALA A 74 -87.88 -7.63 63.98
C ALA A 74 -89.06 -6.72 64.41
N ALA A 75 -89.03 -5.44 64.02
CA ALA A 75 -90.11 -4.49 64.26
C ALA A 75 -91.28 -4.59 63.24
N GLY A 76 -91.17 -5.43 62.21
CA GLY A 76 -92.20 -5.62 61.19
C GLY A 76 -92.20 -4.59 60.04
N GLU A 77 -91.22 -3.67 59.99
CA GLU A 77 -91.06 -2.68 58.92
C GLU A 77 -90.30 -3.27 57.71
N TYR A 78 -90.89 -4.26 57.05
CA TYR A 78 -90.21 -5.04 55.99
C TYR A 78 -89.70 -4.20 54.81
N GLY A 79 -90.42 -3.14 54.41
CA GLY A 79 -90.00 -2.23 53.33
C GLY A 79 -88.68 -1.51 53.65
N ARG A 80 -88.55 -1.01 54.87
CA ARG A 80 -87.36 -0.31 55.36
C ARG A 80 -86.18 -1.27 55.58
N ALA A 81 -86.45 -2.46 56.11
CA ALA A 81 -85.45 -3.52 56.29
C ALA A 81 -84.81 -3.94 54.95
N LEU A 82 -85.60 -4.07 53.88
CA LEU A 82 -85.10 -4.37 52.54
C LEU A 82 -84.15 -3.29 52.01
N ASP A 83 -84.50 -2.02 52.20
CA ASP A 83 -83.68 -0.91 51.72
C ASP A 83 -82.38 -0.78 52.52
N LEU A 84 -82.40 -1.02 53.83
CA LEU A 84 -81.21 -1.09 54.67
C LEU A 84 -80.28 -2.24 54.26
N ALA A 85 -80.83 -3.44 54.00
CA ALA A 85 -80.04 -4.58 53.51
C ALA A 85 -79.39 -4.31 52.14
N ARG A 86 -80.13 -3.69 51.21
CA ARG A 86 -79.59 -3.27 49.90
C ARG A 86 -78.56 -2.14 50.04
N ALA A 87 -78.75 -1.24 50.99
CA ALA A 87 -77.79 -0.18 51.30
C ALA A 87 -76.49 -0.71 51.89
N ALA A 88 -76.53 -1.73 52.74
CA ALA A 88 -75.32 -2.39 53.25
C ALA A 88 -74.45 -2.96 52.11
N ARG A 89 -75.07 -3.60 51.11
CA ARG A 89 -74.36 -4.10 49.91
C ARG A 89 -73.77 -2.97 49.07
N ARG A 90 -74.52 -1.87 48.88
CA ARG A 90 -74.01 -0.66 48.20
C ARG A 90 -72.84 -0.01 48.96
N ALA A 91 -72.91 0.05 50.28
CA ALA A 91 -71.84 0.56 51.13
C ALA A 91 -70.55 -0.25 50.98
N LEU A 92 -70.65 -1.59 50.92
CA LEU A 92 -69.52 -2.46 50.62
C LEU A 92 -68.94 -2.24 49.23
N ASP A 93 -69.78 -2.10 48.20
CA ASP A 93 -69.32 -1.80 46.84
C ASP A 93 -68.65 -0.43 46.73
N LEU A 94 -69.13 0.57 47.46
CA LEU A 94 -68.51 1.88 47.60
C LEU A 94 -67.14 1.78 48.28
N SER A 95 -67.05 1.04 49.38
CA SER A 95 -65.78 0.78 50.09
C SER A 95 -64.76 0.09 49.18
N LYS A 96 -65.17 -0.97 48.46
CA LYS A 96 -64.34 -1.66 47.45
C LYS A 96 -63.85 -0.74 46.32
N ARG A 97 -64.68 0.19 45.87
CA ARG A 97 -64.27 1.14 44.82
C ARG A 97 -63.33 2.21 45.36
N ARG A 98 -63.59 2.73 46.56
CA ARG A 98 -62.70 3.69 47.23
C ARG A 98 -61.30 3.10 47.42
N SER A 99 -61.20 1.85 47.89
CA SER A 99 -59.89 1.20 48.04
C SER A 99 -59.16 1.03 46.70
N ARG A 100 -59.84 0.59 45.64
CA ARG A 100 -59.26 0.48 44.29
C ARG A 100 -58.79 1.82 43.73
N VAL A 101 -59.57 2.89 43.92
CA VAL A 101 -59.18 4.24 43.47
C VAL A 101 -57.98 4.74 44.27
N ALA A 102 -57.94 4.52 45.58
CA ALA A 102 -56.81 4.89 46.42
C ALA A 102 -55.53 4.13 46.01
N GLU A 103 -55.61 2.82 45.80
CA GLU A 103 -54.49 2.00 45.30
C GLU A 103 -54.02 2.43 43.90
N ALA A 104 -54.94 2.80 43.03
CA ALA A 104 -54.60 3.30 41.69
C ALA A 104 -53.91 4.67 41.76
N LEU A 105 -54.33 5.54 42.67
CA LEU A 105 -53.68 6.84 42.90
C LEU A 105 -52.27 6.67 43.46
N THR A 106 -52.05 5.80 44.45
CA THR A 106 -50.71 5.56 45.02
C THR A 106 -49.75 4.97 43.98
N LYS A 107 -50.23 4.04 43.14
CA LYS A 107 -49.44 3.53 42.01
C LYS A 107 -49.10 4.63 40.99
N ALA A 108 -50.07 5.49 40.67
CA ALA A 108 -49.86 6.58 39.74
C ALA A 108 -48.85 7.63 40.27
N ASP A 109 -48.82 7.86 41.58
CA ASP A 109 -47.84 8.72 42.24
C ASP A 109 -46.43 8.16 42.22
N ALA A 110 -46.26 6.85 42.45
CA ALA A 110 -44.97 6.19 42.34
C ALA A 110 -44.39 6.33 40.92
N ILE A 111 -45.23 6.10 39.90
CA ILE A 111 -44.83 6.25 38.49
C ILE A 111 -44.47 7.70 38.16
N LEU A 112 -45.20 8.67 38.72
CA LEU A 112 -44.88 10.10 38.57
C LEU A 112 -43.51 10.45 39.15
N GLN A 113 -43.18 9.95 40.34
CA GLN A 113 -41.87 10.21 40.95
C GLN A 113 -40.74 9.64 40.11
N ASP A 114 -40.89 8.40 39.62
CA ASP A 114 -39.91 7.76 38.74
C ASP A 114 -39.74 8.55 37.42
N ALA A 115 -40.85 9.02 36.84
CA ALA A 115 -40.82 9.82 35.62
C ALA A 115 -40.12 11.18 35.83
N LYS A 116 -40.31 11.82 36.99
CA LYS A 116 -39.61 13.05 37.36
C LYS A 116 -38.11 12.83 37.54
N GLN A 117 -37.71 11.76 38.23
CA GLN A 117 -36.29 11.39 38.37
C GLN A 117 -35.66 11.08 37.02
N ALA A 118 -36.43 10.52 36.08
CA ALA A 118 -35.99 10.27 34.71
C ALA A 118 -35.93 11.53 33.82
N GLY A 119 -36.44 12.68 34.30
CA GLY A 119 -36.48 13.94 33.55
C GLY A 119 -37.55 13.99 32.45
N ILE A 120 -38.63 13.23 32.59
CA ILE A 120 -39.75 13.21 31.63
C ILE A 120 -40.71 14.34 31.97
N GLU A 121 -41.22 15.03 30.96
CA GLU A 121 -42.26 16.04 31.13
C GLU A 121 -43.56 15.38 31.65
N THR A 122 -43.94 15.74 32.88
CA THR A 122 -45.03 15.11 33.63
C THR A 122 -46.27 15.99 33.81
N THR A 123 -46.23 17.25 33.35
CA THR A 123 -47.24 18.30 33.56
C THR A 123 -48.68 17.85 33.23
N ALA A 124 -48.88 17.24 32.06
CA ALA A 124 -50.18 16.73 31.63
C ALA A 124 -50.66 15.52 32.48
N PHE A 125 -49.73 14.71 32.98
CA PHE A 125 -50.05 13.53 33.79
C PHE A 125 -50.38 13.93 35.24
N GLU A 126 -49.63 14.89 35.79
CA GLU A 126 -49.89 15.52 37.09
C GLU A 126 -51.28 16.16 37.13
N TRP A 127 -51.64 16.93 36.10
CA TRP A 127 -52.95 17.57 36.01
C TRP A 127 -54.10 16.54 36.00
N ASN A 128 -53.92 15.43 35.28
CA ASN A 128 -54.93 14.37 35.22
C ASN A 128 -55.07 13.59 36.54
N ILE A 129 -53.97 13.34 37.26
CA ILE A 129 -54.01 12.73 38.60
C ILE A 129 -54.65 13.68 39.61
N ALA A 130 -54.32 14.98 39.57
CA ALA A 130 -54.96 15.99 40.39
C ALA A 130 -56.48 16.04 40.14
N LYS A 131 -56.90 15.96 38.87
CA LYS A 131 -58.32 15.89 38.49
C LYS A 131 -59.00 14.59 38.96
N ALA A 132 -58.31 13.47 38.94
CA ALA A 132 -58.82 12.20 39.47
C ALA A 132 -58.96 12.22 41.00
N ARG A 133 -58.00 12.83 41.72
CA ARG A 133 -58.07 13.07 43.17
C ARG A 133 -59.26 13.95 43.53
N ALA A 134 -59.41 15.09 42.86
CA ALA A 134 -60.56 15.98 43.09
C ALA A 134 -61.92 15.26 42.91
N LYS A 135 -62.02 14.36 41.92
CA LYS A 135 -63.22 13.51 41.74
C LYS A 135 -63.39 12.42 42.81
N ALA A 136 -62.30 11.90 43.35
CA ALA A 136 -62.35 10.94 44.45
C ALA A 136 -62.83 11.63 45.74
N ASP A 137 -62.31 12.82 46.03
CA ASP A 137 -62.68 13.65 47.19
C ASP A 137 -64.14 14.14 47.09
N SER A 138 -64.59 14.44 45.86
CA SER A 138 -66.00 14.78 45.57
C SER A 138 -66.96 13.56 45.60
N GLY A 139 -66.48 12.36 45.96
CA GLY A 139 -67.27 11.12 46.05
C GLY A 139 -67.65 10.47 44.72
N GLU A 140 -67.28 11.06 43.59
CA GLU A 140 -67.44 10.49 42.25
C GLU A 140 -66.39 9.39 41.97
N THR A 141 -66.34 8.36 42.82
CA THR A 141 -65.38 7.25 42.74
C THR A 141 -65.41 6.54 41.38
N ARG A 142 -66.58 6.42 40.75
CA ARG A 142 -66.73 5.90 39.37
C ARG A 142 -66.05 6.80 38.32
N GLY A 143 -66.13 8.12 38.49
CA GLY A 143 -65.50 9.10 37.60
C GLY A 143 -63.98 9.10 37.75
N ALA A 144 -63.49 9.06 38.99
CA ALA A 144 -62.08 8.92 39.32
C ALA A 144 -61.49 7.62 38.75
N GLU A 145 -62.17 6.48 38.93
CA GLU A 145 -61.72 5.20 38.38
C GLU A 145 -61.64 5.22 36.84
N LYS A 146 -62.64 5.82 36.15
CA LYS A 146 -62.61 5.96 34.69
C LYS A 146 -61.46 6.86 34.21
N LEU A 147 -61.17 7.95 34.92
CA LEU A 147 -60.02 8.82 34.61
C LEU A 147 -58.70 8.06 34.81
N LEU A 148 -58.54 7.36 35.94
CA LEU A 148 -57.34 6.57 36.25
C LEU A 148 -57.13 5.42 35.27
N ARG A 149 -58.19 4.78 34.77
CA ARG A 149 -58.09 3.78 33.68
C ARG A 149 -57.70 4.40 32.33
N ARG A 150 -58.12 5.63 32.04
CA ARG A 150 -57.70 6.37 30.82
C ARG A 150 -56.27 6.90 30.90
N ILE A 151 -55.79 7.18 32.11
CA ILE A 151 -54.38 7.48 32.40
C ILE A 151 -53.58 6.20 32.16
N SER A 152 -53.37 5.84 30.90
CA SER A 152 -52.63 4.64 30.54
C SER A 152 -51.15 4.89 30.74
N ILE A 153 -50.60 4.18 31.72
CA ILE A 153 -49.17 4.04 32.05
C ILE A 153 -48.32 3.85 30.76
N ARG A 154 -48.90 3.19 29.75
CA ARG A 154 -48.35 2.98 28.40
C ARG A 154 -47.83 4.26 27.71
N THR A 155 -48.47 5.41 27.89
CA THR A 155 -48.04 6.67 27.24
C THR A 155 -46.78 7.26 27.86
N LEU A 156 -46.58 7.07 29.17
CA LEU A 156 -45.35 7.47 29.86
C LEU A 156 -44.21 6.50 29.55
N ASP A 157 -44.48 5.20 29.54
CA ASP A 157 -43.48 4.18 29.19
C ASP A 157 -42.94 4.38 27.77
N GLN A 158 -43.82 4.66 26.80
CA GLN A 158 -43.39 4.98 25.42
C GLN A 158 -42.53 6.25 25.34
N ARG A 159 -42.83 7.28 26.14
CA ARG A 159 -42.00 8.50 26.20
C ARG A 159 -40.65 8.21 26.85
N ARG A 160 -40.63 7.38 27.91
CA ARG A 160 -39.43 6.93 28.61
C ARG A 160 -38.51 6.11 27.70
N GLU A 161 -39.06 5.14 26.98
CA GLU A 161 -38.32 4.31 26.01
C GLU A 161 -37.70 5.15 24.91
N ARG A 162 -38.44 6.10 24.32
CA ARG A 162 -37.89 7.03 23.31
C ARG A 162 -36.73 7.87 23.83
N LEU A 163 -36.78 8.31 25.09
CA LEU A 163 -35.70 9.10 25.69
C LEU A 163 -34.47 8.24 25.96
N LEU A 164 -34.66 7.03 26.48
CA LEU A 164 -33.57 6.08 26.73
C LEU A 164 -32.94 5.57 25.43
N GLN A 165 -33.73 5.40 24.37
CA GLN A 165 -33.24 5.12 23.02
C GLN A 165 -32.30 6.22 22.53
N LYS A 166 -32.67 7.50 22.68
CA LYS A 166 -31.77 8.61 22.33
C LYS A 166 -30.46 8.59 23.12
N VAL A 167 -30.49 8.17 24.39
CA VAL A 167 -29.26 8.03 25.20
C VAL A 167 -28.37 6.91 24.66
N LEU A 168 -28.96 5.78 24.26
CA LEU A 168 -28.25 4.68 23.61
C LEU A 168 -27.65 5.10 22.26
N ASP A 169 -28.42 5.84 21.44
CA ASP A 169 -27.96 6.33 20.15
C ASP A 169 -26.78 7.31 20.30
N ASN A 170 -26.85 8.20 21.29
CA ASN A 170 -25.74 9.10 21.64
C ASN A 170 -24.50 8.34 22.10
N ALA A 171 -24.66 7.29 22.93
CA ALA A 171 -23.57 6.45 23.37
C ALA A 171 -22.96 5.65 22.19
N GLN A 172 -23.79 5.15 21.26
CA GLN A 172 -23.34 4.50 20.04
C GLN A 172 -22.56 5.47 19.13
N ALA A 173 -23.01 6.72 19.00
CA ALA A 173 -22.28 7.74 18.24
C ALA A 173 -20.89 7.99 18.84
N ARG A 174 -20.76 8.01 20.17
CA ARG A 174 -19.46 8.14 20.87
C ARG A 174 -18.56 6.93 20.63
N VAL A 175 -19.12 5.72 20.65
CA VAL A 175 -18.39 4.48 20.33
C VAL A 175 -17.92 4.47 18.87
N ASN A 176 -18.78 4.82 17.92
CA ASN A 176 -18.42 4.93 16.51
C ASN A 176 -17.31 5.97 16.30
N TYR A 177 -17.41 7.13 16.96
CA TYR A 177 -16.37 8.16 16.90
C TYR A 177 -15.01 7.68 17.45
N ALA A 178 -15.01 6.86 18.50
CA ALA A 178 -13.78 6.23 18.99
C ALA A 178 -13.21 5.23 17.98
N ARG A 179 -14.07 4.45 17.30
CA ARG A 179 -13.69 3.48 16.26
C ARG A 179 -13.08 4.18 15.04
N GLU A 180 -13.70 5.25 14.55
CA GLU A 180 -13.19 6.07 13.43
C GLU A 180 -11.80 6.66 13.72
N ARG A 181 -11.49 6.89 15.00
CA ARG A 181 -10.18 7.37 15.46
C ARG A 181 -9.18 6.24 15.77
N GLY A 182 -9.50 4.99 15.42
CA GLY A 182 -8.63 3.82 15.55
C GLY A 182 -8.61 3.19 16.94
N GLY A 183 -9.56 3.52 17.83
CA GLY A 183 -9.67 2.87 19.13
C GLY A 183 -10.26 1.46 19.05
N SER A 184 -9.75 0.53 19.87
CA SER A 184 -10.37 -0.78 20.06
C SER A 184 -11.64 -0.64 20.90
N VAL A 185 -12.80 -0.80 20.27
CA VAL A 185 -14.11 -0.51 20.87
C VAL A 185 -14.88 -1.75 21.31
N ALA A 186 -14.32 -2.96 21.20
CA ALA A 186 -14.99 -4.22 21.52
C ALA A 186 -15.60 -4.22 22.94
N ASP A 187 -14.85 -3.75 23.94
CA ASP A 187 -15.31 -3.67 25.33
C ASP A 187 -16.43 -2.65 25.55
N ALA A 188 -16.46 -1.58 24.74
CA ALA A 188 -17.50 -0.55 24.80
C ALA A 188 -18.77 -1.02 24.06
N GLU A 189 -18.61 -1.74 22.95
CA GLU A 189 -19.71 -2.38 22.21
C GLU A 189 -20.41 -3.46 23.02
N ALA A 190 -19.66 -4.30 23.74
CA ALA A 190 -20.22 -5.30 24.64
C ALA A 190 -21.12 -4.65 25.72
N VAL A 191 -20.63 -3.59 26.36
CA VAL A 191 -21.42 -2.86 27.37
C VAL A 191 -22.63 -2.14 26.75
N LEU A 192 -22.53 -1.67 25.49
CA LEU A 192 -23.70 -1.15 24.77
C LEU A 192 -24.71 -2.24 24.40
N ALA A 193 -24.26 -3.46 24.11
CA ALA A 193 -25.14 -4.59 23.88
C ALA A 193 -25.92 -4.92 25.17
N ASP A 194 -25.26 -4.97 26.32
CA ASP A 194 -25.91 -5.14 27.63
C ASP A 194 -26.96 -4.03 27.89
N ALA A 195 -26.65 -2.78 27.51
CA ALA A 195 -27.56 -1.65 27.67
C ALA A 195 -28.80 -1.76 26.75
N ARG A 196 -28.65 -2.33 25.55
CA ARG A 196 -29.77 -2.62 24.62
C ARG A 196 -30.62 -3.78 25.12
N GLU A 197 -30.00 -4.81 25.67
CA GLU A 197 -30.71 -5.93 26.29
C GLU A 197 -31.51 -5.46 27.51
N ALA A 198 -30.93 -4.60 28.35
CA ALA A 198 -31.65 -3.96 29.46
C ALA A 198 -32.87 -3.15 28.98
N LEU A 199 -32.80 -2.50 27.81
CA LEU A 199 -33.97 -1.84 27.22
C LEU A 199 -35.03 -2.84 26.75
N ALA A 200 -34.62 -3.94 26.11
CA ALA A 200 -35.54 -5.00 25.66
C ALA A 200 -36.27 -5.67 26.83
N LEU A 201 -35.56 -5.91 27.94
CA LEU A 201 -36.10 -6.44 29.20
C LEU A 201 -36.85 -5.40 30.04
N ARG A 202 -36.89 -4.13 29.59
CA ARG A 202 -37.49 -2.98 30.31
C ARG A 202 -36.89 -2.70 31.69
N ASP A 203 -35.63 -3.08 31.90
CA ASP A 203 -34.86 -2.75 33.10
C ASP A 203 -34.22 -1.35 32.95
N TYR A 204 -35.08 -0.34 33.01
CA TYR A 204 -34.70 1.04 32.73
C TYR A 204 -33.66 1.63 33.70
N ALA A 205 -33.48 1.03 34.89
CA ALA A 205 -32.53 1.49 35.89
C ALA A 205 -31.07 1.26 35.45
N LYS A 206 -30.81 0.18 34.71
CA LYS A 206 -29.45 -0.21 34.28
C LYS A 206 -28.94 0.53 33.04
N ILE A 207 -29.82 1.11 32.23
CA ILE A 207 -29.46 1.66 30.92
C ILE A 207 -28.51 2.86 31.02
N ARG A 208 -28.79 3.82 31.92
CA ARG A 208 -27.93 5.00 32.13
C ARG A 208 -26.53 4.65 32.65
N PRO A 209 -26.34 3.81 33.69
CA PRO A 209 -25.01 3.44 34.13
C PRO A 209 -24.25 2.61 33.09
N LEU A 210 -24.93 1.71 32.36
CA LEU A 210 -24.28 0.96 31.28
C LEU A 210 -23.85 1.87 30.11
N THR A 211 -24.70 2.78 29.65
CA THR A 211 -24.33 3.74 28.59
C THR A 211 -23.20 4.67 29.01
N ALA A 212 -23.18 5.15 30.26
CA ALA A 212 -22.06 5.94 30.78
C ALA A 212 -20.74 5.14 30.79
N LYS A 213 -20.78 3.90 31.26
CA LYS A 213 -19.63 2.97 31.26
C LYS A 213 -19.12 2.65 29.86
N ALA A 214 -20.03 2.50 28.89
CA ALA A 214 -19.66 2.30 27.49
C ALA A 214 -18.94 3.54 26.90
N ILE A 215 -19.45 4.75 27.19
CA ILE A 215 -18.80 6.00 26.76
C ILE A 215 -17.40 6.13 27.37
N GLU A 216 -17.25 5.84 28.66
CA GLU A 216 -15.95 5.89 29.34
C GLU A 216 -14.93 4.95 28.70
N LYS A 217 -15.31 3.68 28.47
CA LYS A 217 -14.47 2.70 27.77
C LYS A 217 -14.10 3.14 26.36
N ALA A 218 -15.04 3.69 25.61
CA ALA A 218 -14.79 4.21 24.27
C ALA A 218 -13.79 5.39 24.28
N GLU A 219 -13.92 6.30 25.23
CA GLU A 219 -13.00 7.43 25.37
C GLU A 219 -11.61 7.00 25.80
N ALA A 220 -11.49 6.00 26.68
CA ALA A 220 -10.22 5.41 27.08
C ALA A 220 -9.53 4.73 25.89
N ALA A 221 -10.25 3.92 25.12
CA ALA A 221 -9.75 3.28 23.90
C ALA A 221 -9.25 4.30 22.86
N ARG A 222 -10.01 5.39 22.66
CA ARG A 222 -9.60 6.49 21.77
C ARG A 222 -8.32 7.18 22.27
N LYS A 223 -8.21 7.45 23.57
CA LYS A 223 -7.02 8.09 24.17
C LYS A 223 -5.79 7.18 24.02
N TYR A 224 -5.96 5.87 24.23
CA TYR A 224 -4.92 4.86 24.02
C TYR A 224 -4.42 4.85 22.57
N ALA A 225 -5.31 4.70 21.59
CA ALA A 225 -4.95 4.68 20.18
C ALA A 225 -4.23 5.97 19.74
N ARG A 226 -4.67 7.14 20.24
CA ARG A 226 -3.99 8.41 19.98
C ARG A 226 -2.56 8.44 20.56
N ALA A 227 -2.39 7.98 21.79
CA ALA A 227 -1.09 7.96 22.46
C ALA A 227 -0.13 6.95 21.80
N GLU A 228 -0.65 5.78 21.41
CA GLU A 228 0.07 4.78 20.63
C GLU A 228 0.53 5.34 19.27
N ALA A 229 -0.34 6.03 18.54
CA ALA A 229 0.03 6.65 17.26
C ALA A 229 1.09 7.76 17.40
N ILE A 230 1.10 8.50 18.52
CA ILE A 230 2.17 9.48 18.81
C ILE A 230 3.50 8.75 19.06
N LEU A 231 3.48 7.66 19.83
CA LEU A 231 4.67 6.85 20.09
C LEU A 231 5.19 6.13 18.87
N GLY A 232 4.29 5.58 18.03
CA GLY A 232 4.65 4.94 16.78
C GLY A 232 5.44 5.90 15.88
N ARG A 233 4.96 7.14 15.71
CA ARG A 233 5.67 8.17 14.92
C ARG A 233 7.02 8.56 15.52
N ALA A 234 7.10 8.73 16.84
CA ALA A 234 8.38 9.05 17.48
C ALA A 234 9.37 7.87 17.38
N ALA A 235 8.88 6.64 17.46
CA ALA A 235 9.70 5.43 17.28
C ALA A 235 10.23 5.30 15.85
N THR A 236 9.39 5.51 14.81
CA THR A 236 9.84 5.46 13.41
C THR A 236 10.90 6.52 13.11
N GLU A 237 10.76 7.73 13.65
CA GLU A 237 11.76 8.80 13.52
C GLU A 237 13.10 8.41 14.17
N VAL A 238 13.06 7.79 15.35
CA VAL A 238 14.25 7.31 16.08
C VAL A 238 14.91 6.14 15.34
N ASP A 239 14.14 5.17 14.85
CA ASP A 239 14.67 4.05 14.08
C ASP A 239 15.29 4.51 12.75
N GLY A 240 14.68 5.49 12.09
CA GLY A 240 15.24 6.13 10.89
C GLY A 240 16.58 6.82 11.18
N ALA A 241 16.67 7.57 12.27
CA ALA A 241 17.92 8.22 12.68
C ALA A 241 19.02 7.22 13.04
N ARG A 242 18.65 6.11 13.68
CA ARG A 242 19.58 5.02 13.99
C ARG A 242 20.17 4.41 12.72
N LYS A 243 19.35 4.17 11.69
CA LYS A 243 19.83 3.68 10.38
C LYS A 243 20.79 4.67 9.71
N ALA A 244 20.62 5.96 9.97
CA ALA A 244 21.50 7.02 9.49
C ALA A 244 22.78 7.19 10.34
N GLY A 245 23.03 6.32 11.34
CA GLY A 245 24.21 6.38 12.19
C GLY A 245 24.17 7.42 13.32
N VAL A 246 23.02 8.05 13.57
CA VAL A 246 22.87 9.05 14.64
C VAL A 246 22.78 8.36 16.01
N ASN A 247 23.39 8.95 17.04
CA ASN A 247 23.26 8.46 18.42
C ASN A 247 21.84 8.68 18.96
N VAL A 248 21.10 7.58 19.14
CA VAL A 248 19.69 7.59 19.58
C VAL A 248 19.47 7.18 21.04
N THR A 249 20.54 7.05 21.84
CA THR A 249 20.47 6.45 23.17
C THR A 249 19.49 7.17 24.12
N GLU A 250 19.56 8.49 24.22
CA GLU A 250 18.65 9.29 25.07
C GLU A 250 17.21 9.26 24.57
N ALA A 251 17.01 9.43 23.26
CA ALA A 251 15.69 9.36 22.64
C ALA A 251 15.03 7.99 22.89
N ARG A 252 15.80 6.91 22.83
CA ARG A 252 15.33 5.55 23.11
C ARG A 252 14.96 5.35 24.58
N LYS A 253 15.73 5.90 25.53
CA LYS A 253 15.36 5.88 26.97
C LYS A 253 13.98 6.51 27.18
N HIS A 254 13.74 7.70 26.60
CA HIS A 254 12.45 8.37 26.68
C HIS A 254 11.31 7.56 26.04
N LEU A 255 11.54 6.94 24.88
CA LEU A 255 10.54 6.07 24.25
C LEU A 255 10.21 4.83 25.09
N THR A 256 11.20 4.22 25.76
CA THR A 256 10.95 3.09 26.67
C THR A 256 10.07 3.53 27.84
N THR A 257 10.41 4.64 28.51
CA THR A 257 9.58 5.17 29.60
C THR A 257 8.17 5.56 29.14
N ALA A 258 8.03 6.02 27.90
CA ALA A 258 6.74 6.38 27.34
C ALA A 258 5.88 5.14 27.00
N ARG A 259 6.50 4.03 26.57
CA ARG A 259 5.81 2.75 26.41
C ARG A 259 5.31 2.20 27.74
N ASP A 260 6.09 2.35 28.81
CA ASP A 260 5.66 1.97 30.16
C ASP A 260 4.52 2.86 30.66
N ALA A 261 4.56 4.16 30.39
CA ALA A 261 3.45 5.09 30.69
C ALA A 261 2.18 4.73 29.90
N LEU A 262 2.30 4.31 28.64
CA LEU A 262 1.18 3.84 27.83
C LEU A 262 0.53 2.60 28.43
N ARG A 263 1.33 1.61 28.87
CA ARG A 263 0.84 0.41 29.56
C ARG A 263 0.11 0.72 30.86
N LYS A 264 0.55 1.75 31.59
CA LYS A 264 -0.09 2.23 32.82
C LYS A 264 -1.33 3.11 32.58
N GLY A 265 -1.62 3.48 31.33
CA GLY A 265 -2.75 4.35 30.97
C GLY A 265 -2.53 5.84 31.25
N VAL A 266 -1.29 6.28 31.50
CA VAL A 266 -0.98 7.70 31.80
C VAL A 266 -0.64 8.43 30.50
N PHE A 267 -1.67 8.87 29.78
CA PHE A 267 -1.51 9.40 28.41
C PHE A 267 -0.80 10.76 28.32
N ALA A 268 -0.86 11.59 29.37
CA ALA A 268 -0.20 12.90 29.38
C ALA A 268 1.33 12.74 29.35
N ASP A 269 1.85 11.81 30.15
CA ASP A 269 3.29 11.52 30.22
C ASP A 269 3.80 10.97 28.89
N VAL A 270 3.01 10.11 28.22
CA VAL A 270 3.33 9.59 26.88
C VAL A 270 3.62 10.71 25.89
N GLN A 271 2.76 11.74 25.84
CA GLN A 271 2.93 12.85 24.92
C GLN A 271 4.20 13.66 25.25
N SER A 272 4.44 13.95 26.54
CA SER A 272 5.62 14.72 26.96
C SER A 272 6.93 13.98 26.70
N LEU A 273 6.97 12.67 26.97
CA LEU A 273 8.15 11.83 26.76
C LEU A 273 8.43 11.61 25.27
N ALA A 274 7.39 11.46 24.44
CA ALA A 274 7.54 11.42 22.99
C ALA A 274 8.11 12.74 22.43
N GLN A 275 7.70 13.88 22.97
CA GLN A 275 8.26 15.19 22.59
C GLN A 275 9.72 15.32 23.03
N ARG A 276 10.07 14.91 24.26
CA ARG A 276 11.47 14.89 24.73
C ARG A 276 12.34 13.98 23.87
N ALA A 277 11.85 12.79 23.51
CA ALA A 277 12.55 11.88 22.60
C ALA A 277 12.84 12.54 21.24
N ARG A 278 11.86 13.23 20.65
CA ARG A 278 12.03 13.98 19.40
C ARG A 278 12.99 15.15 19.52
N HIS A 279 12.96 15.85 20.64
CA HIS A 279 13.87 16.97 20.88
C HIS A 279 15.32 16.49 20.97
N GLY A 280 15.59 15.48 21.80
CA GLY A 280 16.92 14.87 21.89
C GLY A 280 17.37 14.27 20.56
N LEU A 281 16.45 13.73 19.75
CA LEU A 281 16.76 13.27 18.40
C LEU A 281 17.19 14.40 17.46
N ARG A 282 16.55 15.58 17.54
CA ARG A 282 16.92 16.75 16.74
C ARG A 282 18.32 17.23 17.11
N GLU A 283 18.63 17.30 18.40
CA GLU A 283 19.96 17.66 18.88
C GLU A 283 21.02 16.66 18.42
N ALA A 284 20.74 15.36 18.54
CA ALA A 284 21.65 14.31 18.07
C ALA A 284 21.90 14.38 16.56
N ARG A 285 20.88 14.73 15.75
CA ARG A 285 21.03 14.95 14.30
C ARG A 285 21.90 16.17 14.00
N GLN A 286 21.74 17.26 14.75
CA GLN A 286 22.58 18.45 14.59
C GLN A 286 24.04 18.15 14.93
N HIS A 287 24.28 17.42 16.03
CA HIS A 287 25.61 16.95 16.40
C HIS A 287 26.24 16.08 15.31
N ALA A 288 25.52 15.05 14.85
CA ALA A 288 26.03 14.15 13.81
C ALA A 288 26.33 14.88 12.49
N ALA A 289 25.52 15.89 12.13
CA ALA A 289 25.77 16.70 10.95
C ALA A 289 27.01 17.60 11.09
N ALA A 290 27.20 18.22 12.25
CA ALA A 290 28.38 19.04 12.53
C ALA A 290 29.66 18.20 12.58
N GLU A 291 29.60 17.04 13.24
CA GLU A 291 30.67 16.05 13.29
C GLU A 291 31.04 15.51 11.90
N GLY A 292 30.03 15.29 11.04
CA GLY A 292 30.25 14.88 9.65
C GLY A 292 31.05 15.91 8.85
N VAL A 293 30.65 17.19 8.94
CA VAL A 293 31.37 18.29 8.26
C VAL A 293 32.81 18.37 8.73
N LEU A 294 33.05 18.35 10.04
CA LEU A 294 34.41 18.41 10.60
C LEU A 294 35.27 17.23 10.13
N ARG A 295 34.72 16.01 10.13
CA ARG A 295 35.42 14.80 9.65
C ARG A 295 35.77 14.85 8.17
N ASP A 296 34.89 15.40 7.34
CA ASP A 296 35.18 15.55 5.91
C ASP A 296 36.29 16.57 5.68
N SER A 297 36.29 17.68 6.44
CA SER A 297 37.39 18.64 6.46
C SER A 297 38.71 18.00 6.93
N GLU A 298 38.71 17.23 8.03
CA GLU A 298 39.88 16.47 8.51
C GLU A 298 40.45 15.54 7.43
N ARG A 299 39.59 14.86 6.67
CA ARG A 299 40.02 13.98 5.58
C ARG A 299 40.66 14.75 4.43
N GLU A 300 40.13 15.92 4.08
CA GLU A 300 40.73 16.77 3.04
C GLU A 300 42.09 17.31 3.48
N VAL A 301 42.18 17.86 4.71
CA VAL A 301 43.45 18.32 5.28
C VAL A 301 44.49 17.20 5.27
N ALA A 302 44.13 16.00 5.75
CA ALA A 302 45.04 14.86 5.74
C ALA A 302 45.45 14.41 4.33
N ARG A 303 44.58 14.53 3.33
CA ARG A 303 44.91 14.19 1.93
C ARG A 303 45.92 15.16 1.33
N GLU A 304 45.74 16.46 1.54
CA GLU A 304 46.68 17.46 1.03
C GLU A 304 48.01 17.45 1.81
N GLY A 305 47.96 17.19 3.13
CA GLY A 305 49.17 16.99 3.94
C GLY A 305 50.03 15.83 3.45
N ARG A 306 49.43 14.71 3.01
CA ARG A 306 50.18 13.59 2.39
C ARG A 306 50.86 13.95 1.08
N LYS A 307 50.34 14.95 0.35
CA LYS A 307 51.01 15.49 -0.84
C LYS A 307 52.15 16.45 -0.47
N GLY A 308 52.42 16.68 0.82
CA GLY A 308 53.46 17.56 1.34
C GLY A 308 53.09 19.04 1.32
N VAL A 309 51.80 19.38 1.40
CA VAL A 309 51.31 20.74 1.64
C VAL A 309 51.42 21.04 3.14
N ASP A 310 51.80 22.27 3.52
CA ASP A 310 51.79 22.68 4.93
C ASP A 310 50.35 22.87 5.42
N VAL A 311 49.91 21.98 6.30
CA VAL A 311 48.53 21.94 6.80
C VAL A 311 48.40 22.42 8.25
N THR A 312 49.46 22.96 8.85
CA THR A 312 49.51 23.34 10.28
C THR A 312 48.39 24.28 10.70
N HIS A 313 48.08 25.30 9.89
CA HIS A 313 47.01 26.26 10.18
C HIS A 313 45.61 25.63 10.05
N ALA A 314 45.43 24.76 9.06
CA ALA A 314 44.17 24.04 8.88
C ALA A 314 43.93 23.05 10.04
N GLU A 315 44.98 22.37 10.52
CA GLU A 315 44.90 21.48 11.69
C GLU A 315 44.55 22.25 12.98
N ALA A 316 45.03 23.48 13.14
CA ALA A 316 44.66 24.34 14.27
C ALA A 316 43.15 24.68 14.26
N PHE A 317 42.61 25.05 13.11
CA PHE A 317 41.17 25.30 12.96
C PHE A 317 40.32 24.05 13.21
N LEU A 318 40.76 22.87 12.71
CA LEU A 318 40.07 21.62 12.99
C LEU A 318 40.09 21.27 14.49
N HIS A 319 41.19 21.55 15.19
CA HIS A 319 41.29 21.35 16.63
C HIS A 319 40.32 22.27 17.41
N GLU A 320 40.18 23.53 17.01
CA GLU A 320 39.18 24.45 17.57
C GLU A 320 37.75 24.01 17.23
N GLY A 321 37.52 23.51 16.02
CA GLY A 321 36.27 22.89 15.59
C GLY A 321 35.90 21.67 16.45
N GLY A 322 36.87 20.84 16.83
CA GLY A 322 36.66 19.73 17.75
C GLY A 322 36.22 20.18 19.15
N LYS A 323 36.85 21.23 19.70
CA LYS A 323 36.42 21.83 20.98
C LYS A 323 35.02 22.43 20.89
N ALA A 324 34.69 23.10 19.78
CA ALA A 324 33.36 23.64 19.54
C ALA A 324 32.29 22.53 19.44
N LEU A 325 32.65 21.37 18.86
CA LEU A 325 31.78 20.20 18.78
C LEU A 325 31.50 19.62 20.16
N GLU A 326 32.52 19.47 21.02
CA GLU A 326 32.36 19.06 22.41
C GLU A 326 31.49 20.04 23.22
N GLY A 327 31.68 21.34 22.97
CA GLY A 327 30.86 22.42 23.54
C GLY A 327 29.44 22.53 22.97
N ARG A 328 29.07 21.71 21.97
CA ARG A 328 27.79 21.74 21.23
C ARG A 328 27.49 23.06 20.52
N ASP A 329 28.52 23.83 20.17
CA ASP A 329 28.40 25.07 19.40
C ASP A 329 28.50 24.77 17.89
N TYR A 330 27.45 24.15 17.35
CA TYR A 330 27.43 23.65 15.97
C TYR A 330 27.65 24.71 14.88
N PRO A 331 27.20 25.98 15.02
CA PRO A 331 27.55 27.04 14.07
C PRO A 331 29.06 27.25 13.98
N LYS A 332 29.76 27.37 15.11
CA LYS A 332 31.21 27.55 15.13
C LYS A 332 31.96 26.36 14.54
N VAL A 333 31.48 25.13 14.74
CA VAL A 333 32.08 23.93 14.10
C VAL A 333 32.11 24.10 12.58
N ARG A 334 31.05 24.66 11.98
CA ARG A 334 30.98 24.87 10.53
C ARG A 334 31.86 26.02 10.06
N GLU A 335 31.96 27.09 10.85
CA GLU A 335 32.88 28.20 10.59
C GLU A 335 34.32 27.70 10.58
N TYR A 336 34.76 27.03 11.65
CA TYR A 336 36.11 26.46 11.73
C TYR A 336 36.41 25.42 10.66
N ALA A 337 35.43 24.61 10.26
CA ALA A 337 35.59 23.71 9.12
C ALA A 337 35.80 24.46 7.80
N ALA A 338 35.05 25.55 7.57
CA ALA A 338 35.22 26.40 6.39
C ALA A 338 36.59 27.09 6.39
N ASP A 339 37.00 27.64 7.53
CA ASP A 339 38.32 28.27 7.72
C ASP A 339 39.45 27.26 7.47
N ALA A 340 39.30 26.01 7.92
CA ALA A 340 40.26 24.94 7.62
C ALA A 340 40.36 24.65 6.12
N HIS A 341 39.24 24.62 5.38
CA HIS A 341 39.26 24.45 3.92
C HIS A 341 39.90 25.63 3.20
N GLU A 342 39.70 26.86 3.68
CA GLU A 342 40.32 28.05 3.11
C GLU A 342 41.84 28.03 3.33
N ALA A 343 42.28 27.72 4.56
CA ALA A 343 43.69 27.56 4.89
C ALA A 343 44.38 26.49 4.02
N VAL A 344 43.71 25.34 3.76
CA VAL A 344 44.25 24.34 2.83
C VAL A 344 44.38 24.88 1.41
N ARG A 345 43.40 25.62 0.90
CA ARG A 345 43.47 26.19 -0.46
C ARG A 345 44.65 27.14 -0.61
N GLU A 346 44.86 28.01 0.37
CA GLU A 346 45.98 28.94 0.39
C GLU A 346 47.32 28.18 0.42
N ALA A 347 47.44 27.17 1.28
CA ALA A 347 48.65 26.36 1.37
C ALA A 347 48.95 25.57 0.09
N VAL A 348 47.92 25.02 -0.58
CA VAL A 348 48.07 24.33 -1.87
C VAL A 348 48.58 25.28 -2.95
N LEU A 349 48.05 26.51 -3.00
CA LEU A 349 48.49 27.53 -3.96
C LEU A 349 49.93 27.95 -3.72
N LEU A 350 50.30 28.16 -2.45
CA LEU A 350 51.67 28.50 -2.06
C LEU A 350 52.65 27.41 -2.47
N LYS A 351 52.32 26.14 -2.19
CA LYS A 351 53.13 25.00 -2.62
C LYS A 351 53.29 24.94 -4.14
N HIS A 352 52.20 25.09 -4.90
CA HIS A 352 52.28 25.09 -6.37
C HIS A 352 53.18 26.21 -6.90
N ALA A 353 53.15 27.39 -6.27
CA ALA A 353 54.01 28.50 -6.65
C ALA A 353 55.49 28.20 -6.34
N GLN A 354 55.78 27.56 -5.19
CA GLN A 354 57.13 27.13 -4.82
C GLN A 354 57.68 26.04 -5.74
N ASP A 355 56.89 25.01 -6.03
CA ASP A 355 57.27 23.92 -6.94
C ASP A 355 57.50 24.47 -8.37
N ALA A 356 56.64 25.39 -8.82
CA ALA A 356 56.81 26.06 -10.11
C ALA A 356 58.05 26.95 -10.16
N LEU A 357 58.34 27.70 -9.08
CA LEU A 357 59.57 28.47 -8.97
C LEU A 357 60.80 27.56 -9.09
N ALA A 358 60.83 26.43 -8.37
CA ALA A 358 61.93 25.48 -8.42
C ALA A 358 62.13 24.88 -9.82
N ALA A 359 61.04 24.49 -10.49
CA ALA A 359 61.10 24.00 -11.87
C ALA A 359 61.62 25.06 -12.86
N LEU A 360 61.16 26.30 -12.73
CA LEU A 360 61.59 27.38 -13.62
C LEU A 360 63.05 27.81 -13.38
N TRP A 361 63.59 27.63 -12.17
CA TRP A 361 65.03 27.78 -11.92
C TRP A 361 65.86 26.73 -12.66
N LEU A 362 65.36 25.49 -12.80
CA LEU A 362 65.99 24.47 -13.64
C LEU A 362 65.91 24.85 -15.12
N ASP A 363 64.75 25.35 -15.58
CA ASP A 363 64.59 25.83 -16.96
C ASP A 363 65.57 26.97 -17.28
N LEU A 364 65.83 27.86 -16.31
CA LEU A 364 66.83 28.92 -16.43
C LEU A 364 68.25 28.37 -16.57
N ASP A 365 68.63 27.39 -15.75
CA ASP A 365 69.94 26.73 -15.83
C ASP A 365 70.13 26.04 -17.19
N ASP A 366 69.11 25.34 -17.68
CA ASP A 366 69.11 24.73 -19.01
C ASP A 366 69.25 25.75 -20.13
N LEU A 367 68.51 26.86 -20.07
CA LEU A 367 68.61 27.97 -21.03
C LEU A 367 70.01 28.58 -21.06
N SER A 368 70.62 28.74 -19.88
CA SER A 368 71.99 29.26 -19.77
C SER A 368 73.02 28.32 -20.39
N LYS A 369 72.89 27.00 -20.20
CA LYS A 369 73.75 25.98 -20.80
C LYS A 369 73.62 25.92 -22.32
N MET A 370 72.42 26.14 -22.84
CA MET A 370 72.17 26.22 -24.29
C MET A 370 72.70 27.51 -24.92
N GLY A 371 72.99 28.54 -24.13
CA GLY A 371 73.42 29.85 -24.64
C GLY A 371 72.27 30.68 -25.23
N ALA A 372 71.04 30.45 -24.76
CA ALA A 372 69.90 31.33 -25.00
C ALA A 372 69.96 32.56 -24.06
N ASP A 373 69.35 33.69 -24.44
CA ASP A 373 69.27 34.89 -23.58
C ASP A 373 68.12 34.71 -22.56
N PRO A 374 68.41 34.59 -21.24
CA PRO A 374 67.38 34.34 -20.25
C PRO A 374 66.95 35.59 -19.47
N ALA A 375 67.34 36.81 -19.87
CA ALA A 375 67.19 38.02 -19.05
C ALA A 375 65.74 38.33 -18.60
N GLU A 376 64.74 38.04 -19.43
CA GLU A 376 63.32 38.23 -19.06
C GLU A 376 62.83 37.18 -18.06
N LEU A 377 63.27 35.93 -18.20
CA LEU A 377 62.96 34.85 -17.27
C LEU A 377 63.57 35.11 -15.89
N GLU A 378 64.82 35.57 -15.82
CA GLU A 378 65.50 35.90 -14.57
C GLU A 378 64.74 36.97 -13.76
N ARG A 379 64.28 38.02 -14.45
CA ARG A 379 63.47 39.09 -13.82
C ARG A 379 62.15 38.54 -13.30
N ALA A 380 61.45 37.74 -14.11
CA ALA A 380 60.18 37.13 -13.72
C ALA A 380 60.34 36.18 -12.52
N LEU A 381 61.46 35.46 -12.40
CA LEU A 381 61.75 34.58 -11.27
C LEU A 381 62.06 35.33 -9.98
N LEU A 382 62.78 36.45 -10.07
CA LEU A 382 63.04 37.32 -8.93
C LEU A 382 61.75 37.94 -8.39
N ASP A 383 60.87 38.39 -9.28
CA ASP A 383 59.58 38.95 -8.88
C ASP A 383 58.63 37.87 -8.34
N LEU A 384 58.64 36.67 -8.92
CA LEU A 384 57.90 35.52 -8.39
C LEU A 384 58.38 35.14 -6.98
N LYS A 385 59.69 35.13 -6.74
CA LYS A 385 60.26 34.87 -5.41
C LYS A 385 59.79 35.91 -4.38
N LYS A 386 59.83 37.20 -4.72
CA LYS A 386 59.32 38.27 -3.85
C LYS A 386 57.82 38.12 -3.57
N ALA A 387 57.02 37.77 -4.59
CA ALA A 387 55.58 37.56 -4.42
C ALA A 387 55.26 36.37 -3.49
N ILE A 388 56.07 35.30 -3.53
CA ILE A 388 55.97 34.17 -2.61
C ILE A 388 56.37 34.58 -1.19
N GLU A 389 57.47 35.33 -1.02
CA GLU A 389 57.93 35.85 0.28
C GLU A 389 56.92 36.83 0.92
N SER A 390 56.20 37.61 0.10
CA SER A 390 55.16 38.54 0.57
C SER A 390 53.78 37.90 0.70
N HIS A 391 53.64 36.59 0.50
CA HIS A 391 52.35 35.87 0.48
C HIS A 391 51.30 36.43 -0.50
N ASP A 392 51.71 37.09 -1.59
CA ASP A 392 50.78 37.50 -2.65
C ASP A 392 50.53 36.32 -3.62
N LEU A 393 49.63 35.42 -3.22
CA LEU A 393 49.32 34.21 -3.97
C LEU A 393 48.71 34.51 -5.37
N GLY A 394 47.97 35.61 -5.48
CA GLY A 394 47.36 36.06 -6.73
C GLY A 394 48.41 36.57 -7.71
N GLY A 395 49.34 37.41 -7.24
CA GLY A 395 50.50 37.88 -8.00
C GLY A 395 51.43 36.73 -8.39
N ALA A 396 51.76 35.85 -7.44
CA ALA A 396 52.63 34.70 -7.68
C ALA A 396 52.10 33.80 -8.82
N ARG A 397 50.81 33.48 -8.84
CA ARG A 397 50.24 32.66 -9.93
C ARG A 397 50.38 33.30 -11.31
N ARG A 398 50.18 34.61 -11.43
CA ARG A 398 50.36 35.34 -12.69
C ARG A 398 51.82 35.38 -13.11
N LEU A 399 52.72 35.55 -12.15
CA LEU A 399 54.16 35.55 -12.38
C LEU A 399 54.69 34.17 -12.81
N VAL A 400 54.13 33.06 -12.29
CA VAL A 400 54.44 31.71 -12.80
C VAL A 400 54.08 31.59 -14.28
N THR A 401 52.89 32.03 -14.70
CA THR A 401 52.50 31.97 -16.11
C THR A 401 53.37 32.86 -16.99
N HIS A 402 53.72 34.05 -16.50
CA HIS A 402 54.61 34.97 -17.22
C HIS A 402 56.02 34.40 -17.38
N ALA A 403 56.58 33.83 -16.30
CA ALA A 403 57.89 33.20 -16.32
C ALA A 403 57.94 31.98 -17.26
N ARG A 404 56.90 31.14 -17.29
CA ARG A 404 56.80 30.02 -18.25
C ARG A 404 56.85 30.51 -19.70
N HIS A 405 56.07 31.53 -20.02
CA HIS A 405 56.07 32.11 -21.37
C HIS A 405 57.41 32.78 -21.72
N ALA A 406 58.08 33.42 -20.77
CA ALA A 406 59.41 33.98 -20.98
C ALA A 406 60.44 32.87 -21.28
N ALA A 407 60.38 31.74 -20.55
CA ALA A 407 61.23 30.58 -20.79
C ALA A 407 61.00 29.97 -22.19
N GLU A 408 59.74 29.76 -22.57
CA GLU A 408 59.37 29.25 -23.90
C GLU A 408 59.84 30.18 -25.02
N SER A 409 59.60 31.49 -24.86
CA SER A 409 60.00 32.50 -25.84
C SER A 409 61.52 32.56 -26.04
N ALA A 410 62.30 32.43 -24.95
CA ALA A 410 63.75 32.39 -25.00
C ALA A 410 64.27 31.12 -25.72
N ARG A 411 63.66 29.94 -25.46
CA ARG A 411 63.99 28.69 -26.17
C ARG A 411 63.72 28.83 -27.67
N GLU A 412 62.55 29.37 -28.03
CA GLU A 412 62.14 29.50 -29.42
C GLU A 412 63.02 30.50 -30.19
N ALA A 413 63.35 31.64 -29.58
CA ALA A 413 64.24 32.63 -30.19
C ALA A 413 65.65 32.05 -30.44
N HIS A 414 66.18 31.27 -29.50
CA HIS A 414 67.47 30.61 -29.66
C HIS A 414 67.46 29.55 -30.77
N TYR A 415 66.41 28.71 -30.82
CA TYR A 415 66.23 27.72 -31.88
C TYR A 415 66.18 28.37 -33.27
N ARG A 416 65.35 29.41 -33.43
CA ARG A 416 65.25 30.17 -34.69
C ARG A 416 66.62 30.75 -35.10
N GLY A 417 67.37 31.32 -34.15
CA GLY A 417 68.69 31.88 -34.42
C GLY A 417 69.76 30.86 -34.83
N ILE A 418 69.73 29.63 -34.32
CA ILE A 418 70.63 28.55 -34.79
C ILE A 418 70.22 28.11 -36.19
N MET A 419 68.93 27.84 -36.42
CA MET A 419 68.44 27.37 -37.72
C MET A 419 68.71 28.37 -38.84
N GLU A 420 68.54 29.67 -38.61
CA GLU A 420 68.89 30.71 -39.58
C GLU A 420 70.38 30.72 -39.93
N ARG A 421 71.26 30.50 -38.96
CA ARG A 421 72.72 30.42 -39.19
C ARG A 421 73.09 29.16 -39.97
N SER A 422 72.53 28.01 -39.60
CA SER A 422 72.76 26.72 -40.28
C SER A 422 72.25 26.74 -41.72
N LEU A 423 71.06 27.32 -41.97
CA LEU A 423 70.52 27.52 -43.31
C LEU A 423 71.43 28.40 -44.18
N LYS A 424 71.97 29.50 -43.63
CA LYS A 424 72.91 30.36 -44.36
C LYS A 424 74.17 29.59 -44.78
N VAL A 425 74.73 28.75 -43.92
CA VAL A 425 75.93 27.94 -44.25
C VAL A 425 75.63 26.92 -45.35
N ILE A 426 74.50 26.23 -45.27
CA ILE A 426 74.09 25.24 -46.28
C ILE A 426 73.81 25.91 -47.63
N LEU A 427 73.12 27.05 -47.64
CA LEU A 427 72.84 27.80 -48.86
C LEU A 427 74.11 28.29 -49.56
N ILE A 428 75.13 28.70 -48.79
CA ILE A 428 76.44 29.09 -49.34
C ILE A 428 77.12 27.88 -50.02
N ASN A 429 77.06 26.69 -49.41
CA ASN A 429 77.72 25.49 -49.94
C ASN A 429 76.91 24.75 -51.03
N ALA A 430 75.59 24.96 -51.12
CA ALA A 430 74.77 24.49 -52.23
C ALA A 430 75.24 25.06 -53.58
N SER A 431 75.75 26.29 -53.59
CA SER A 431 76.38 26.90 -54.79
C SER A 431 77.68 26.22 -55.24
N ARG A 432 78.26 25.34 -54.39
CA ARG A 432 79.52 24.61 -54.63
C ARG A 432 79.31 23.13 -54.99
N GLY A 433 78.08 22.70 -55.27
CA GLY A 433 77.76 21.33 -55.71
C GLY A 433 77.30 20.38 -54.62
N LEU A 434 76.90 20.88 -53.44
CA LEU A 434 76.27 20.07 -52.39
C LEU A 434 74.84 19.67 -52.80
N ASP A 435 74.52 18.38 -52.74
CA ASP A 435 73.19 17.84 -53.03
C ASP A 435 72.12 18.36 -52.04
N PRO A 436 70.94 18.83 -52.50
CA PRO A 436 69.80 19.20 -51.66
C PRO A 436 69.34 18.14 -50.65
N GLU A 437 69.53 16.84 -50.91
CA GLU A 437 69.18 15.77 -49.97
C GLU A 437 70.17 15.69 -48.80
N VAL A 438 71.47 15.81 -49.10
CA VAL A 438 72.53 15.87 -48.07
C VAL A 438 72.39 17.15 -47.24
N GLY A 439 72.00 18.28 -47.86
CA GLY A 439 71.65 19.50 -47.14
C GLY A 439 70.48 19.32 -46.16
N ARG A 440 69.45 18.55 -46.53
CA ARG A 440 68.33 18.21 -45.63
C ARG A 440 68.74 17.26 -44.50
N GLN A 441 69.63 16.31 -44.78
CA GLN A 441 70.19 15.43 -43.74
C GLN A 441 71.06 16.19 -42.75
N LEU A 442 71.87 17.14 -43.22
CA LEU A 442 72.66 18.03 -42.35
C LEU A 442 71.76 18.92 -41.49
N LEU A 443 70.64 19.45 -42.02
CA LEU A 443 69.65 20.16 -41.21
C LEU A 443 69.01 19.26 -40.14
N ARG A 444 68.68 18.01 -40.47
CA ARG A 444 68.17 17.04 -39.47
C ARG A 444 69.20 16.71 -38.40
N GLN A 445 70.47 16.53 -38.78
CA GLN A 445 71.54 16.29 -37.82
C GLN A 445 71.80 17.52 -36.92
N VAL A 446 71.63 18.73 -37.46
CA VAL A 446 71.65 19.97 -36.66
C VAL A 446 70.45 20.01 -35.72
N ASP A 447 69.25 19.68 -36.18
CA ASP A 447 68.03 19.63 -35.36
C ASP A 447 68.16 18.59 -34.23
N ASP A 448 68.66 17.40 -34.53
CA ASP A 448 68.97 16.35 -33.56
C ASP A 448 70.06 16.79 -32.58
N ALA A 449 71.09 17.50 -33.05
CA ALA A 449 72.16 18.02 -32.21
C ALA A 449 71.69 19.16 -31.29
N ILE A 450 70.81 20.04 -31.75
CA ILE A 450 70.17 21.07 -30.93
C ILE A 450 69.30 20.40 -29.85
N SER A 451 68.53 19.39 -30.23
CA SER A 451 67.71 18.58 -29.30
C SER A 451 68.55 17.89 -28.22
N LEU A 452 69.80 17.56 -28.53
CA LEU A 452 70.76 16.90 -27.64
C LEU A 452 71.78 17.87 -26.99
N GLY A 453 71.68 19.18 -27.23
CA GLY A 453 72.56 20.21 -26.67
C GLY A 453 74.02 20.18 -27.16
N LYS A 454 74.29 19.69 -28.38
CA LYS A 454 75.66 19.57 -28.94
C LYS A 454 75.91 20.59 -30.06
N THR A 455 77.11 21.16 -30.11
CA THR A 455 77.55 22.06 -31.20
C THR A 455 78.14 21.25 -32.37
N VAL A 456 77.64 21.45 -33.58
CA VAL A 456 78.12 20.77 -34.81
C VAL A 456 78.93 21.76 -35.66
N ASP A 457 80.12 21.35 -36.09
CA ASP A 457 80.91 22.10 -37.09
C ASP A 457 80.48 21.68 -38.50
N LEU A 458 79.65 22.50 -39.12
CA LEU A 458 79.06 22.23 -40.43
C LEU A 458 80.10 22.21 -41.58
N GLN A 459 81.23 22.91 -41.43
CA GLN A 459 82.19 23.10 -42.51
C GLN A 459 83.01 21.82 -42.76
N ALA A 460 83.45 21.17 -41.68
CA ALA A 460 84.25 19.93 -41.74
C ALA A 460 83.45 18.73 -42.29
N LEU A 461 82.15 18.66 -41.98
CA LEU A 461 81.27 17.61 -42.50
C LEU A 461 81.07 17.73 -44.01
N VAL A 462 80.94 18.95 -44.53
CA VAL A 462 80.78 19.20 -45.97
C VAL A 462 82.01 18.77 -46.76
N ASP A 463 83.22 19.06 -46.27
CA ASP A 463 84.47 18.76 -46.98
C ASP A 463 84.80 17.25 -47.01
N GLN A 464 84.42 16.50 -45.96
CA GLN A 464 84.62 15.06 -45.90
C GLN A 464 83.72 14.30 -46.89
N HIS A 465 82.48 14.79 -47.10
CA HIS A 465 81.52 14.16 -48.01
C HIS A 465 81.86 14.34 -49.50
N LEU A 466 82.52 15.44 -49.88
CA LEU A 466 82.89 15.71 -51.27
C LEU A 466 84.05 14.82 -51.78
N ALA A 467 84.99 14.40 -50.92
CA ALA A 467 86.16 13.61 -51.33
C ALA A 467 85.91 12.09 -51.41
N THR A 468 84.94 11.57 -50.65
CA THR A 468 84.55 10.15 -50.69
C THR A 468 83.57 9.80 -51.80
N ALA A 469 82.87 10.80 -52.35
CA ALA A 469 81.86 10.61 -53.39
C ALA A 469 82.47 10.20 -54.75
N ASP A 470 83.57 10.81 -55.19
CA ASP A 470 84.12 10.60 -56.53
C ASP A 470 84.82 9.24 -56.75
N ALA A 471 85.41 8.65 -55.70
CA ALA A 471 86.11 7.35 -55.81
C ALA A 471 85.19 6.14 -55.49
N GLY A 472 84.08 6.36 -54.79
CA GLY A 472 83.07 5.35 -54.52
C GLY A 472 82.09 5.17 -55.68
N THR A 473 81.74 6.26 -56.36
CA THR A 473 80.80 6.26 -57.50
C THR A 473 81.28 5.39 -58.66
N GLU A 474 82.56 5.43 -59.04
CA GLU A 474 83.08 4.62 -60.16
C GLU A 474 83.07 3.10 -59.89
N ARG A 475 83.27 2.65 -58.64
CA ARG A 475 83.17 1.22 -58.27
C ARG A 475 81.72 0.78 -58.10
N GLY A 476 80.90 1.60 -57.43
CA GLY A 476 79.48 1.31 -57.22
C GLY A 476 78.71 1.18 -58.54
N LEU A 477 78.98 2.05 -59.51
CA LEU A 477 78.35 2.00 -60.83
C LEU A 477 78.69 0.71 -61.60
N ASN A 478 79.92 0.20 -61.50
CA ASN A 478 80.33 -1.04 -62.16
C ASN A 478 79.69 -2.30 -61.51
N ASP A 479 79.56 -2.33 -60.19
CA ASP A 479 78.88 -3.42 -59.48
C ASP A 479 77.37 -3.42 -59.80
N ARG A 480 76.74 -2.24 -59.90
CA ARG A 480 75.33 -2.07 -60.29
C ARG A 480 75.03 -2.58 -61.70
N VAL A 481 75.92 -2.34 -62.68
CA VAL A 481 75.78 -2.91 -64.04
C VAL A 481 75.71 -4.44 -64.02
N MET A 482 76.53 -5.11 -63.19
CA MET A 482 76.55 -6.56 -63.09
C MET A 482 75.30 -7.12 -62.41
N MET A 483 74.83 -6.48 -61.33
CA MET A 483 73.61 -6.89 -60.63
C MET A 483 72.37 -6.73 -61.50
N ALA A 484 72.24 -5.60 -62.19
CA ALA A 484 71.12 -5.33 -63.06
C ALA A 484 71.08 -6.30 -64.27
N ARG A 485 72.23 -6.79 -64.75
CA ARG A 485 72.29 -7.85 -65.76
C ARG A 485 71.73 -9.19 -65.27
N ASP A 486 72.05 -9.60 -64.04
CA ASP A 486 71.56 -10.85 -63.45
C ASP A 486 70.04 -10.80 -63.17
N GLU A 487 69.53 -9.62 -62.82
CA GLU A 487 68.10 -9.37 -62.56
C GLU A 487 67.24 -9.51 -63.84
N ILE A 488 67.73 -8.97 -64.97
CA ILE A 488 67.10 -9.12 -66.29
C ILE A 488 66.91 -10.59 -66.66
N VAL A 489 67.93 -11.42 -66.38
CA VAL A 489 67.89 -12.86 -66.68
C VAL A 489 66.80 -13.56 -65.86
N ARG A 490 66.60 -13.17 -64.59
CA ARG A 490 65.55 -13.74 -63.73
C ARG A 490 64.15 -13.32 -64.17
N LEU A 491 63.95 -12.06 -64.55
CA LEU A 491 62.66 -11.57 -65.03
C LEU A 491 62.26 -12.20 -66.37
N ARG A 492 63.23 -12.46 -67.25
CA ARG A 492 63.02 -13.22 -68.49
C ARG A 492 62.55 -14.66 -68.21
N GLN A 493 63.10 -15.33 -67.20
CA GLN A 493 62.68 -16.68 -66.80
C GLN A 493 61.27 -16.72 -66.20
N ALA A 494 60.80 -15.61 -65.62
CA ALA A 494 59.44 -15.45 -65.09
C ALA A 494 58.41 -15.01 -66.16
N GLY A 495 58.81 -14.92 -67.44
CA GLY A 495 57.92 -14.62 -68.57
C GLY A 495 57.58 -13.13 -68.77
N GLN A 496 58.36 -12.21 -68.19
CA GLN A 496 58.15 -10.75 -68.30
C GLN A 496 58.96 -10.13 -69.47
N ASP A 497 58.48 -9.01 -70.01
CA ASP A 497 59.14 -8.27 -71.10
C ASP A 497 60.30 -7.41 -70.56
N THR A 498 61.51 -7.68 -71.06
CA THR A 498 62.78 -7.11 -70.55
C THR A 498 63.58 -6.34 -71.59
N VAL A 499 63.07 -6.19 -72.81
CA VAL A 499 63.83 -5.68 -73.97
C VAL A 499 64.26 -4.21 -73.79
N ALA A 500 63.42 -3.38 -73.17
CA ALA A 500 63.74 -1.97 -72.92
C ALA A 500 64.83 -1.77 -71.85
N MET A 501 64.92 -2.69 -70.88
CA MET A 501 65.90 -2.62 -69.77
C MET A 501 67.30 -3.04 -70.24
N GLU A 502 67.39 -4.00 -71.17
CA GLU A 502 68.66 -4.44 -71.77
C GLU A 502 69.34 -3.34 -72.60
N GLY A 503 68.56 -2.51 -73.30
CA GLY A 503 69.08 -1.37 -74.07
C GLY A 503 69.69 -0.29 -73.18
N LYS A 504 68.96 0.13 -72.13
CA LYS A 504 69.43 1.15 -71.18
C LYS A 504 70.67 0.70 -70.39
N LEU A 505 70.76 -0.60 -70.06
CA LEU A 505 71.91 -1.17 -69.35
C LEU A 505 73.20 -1.14 -70.19
N ALA A 506 73.07 -1.36 -71.51
CA ALA A 506 74.20 -1.24 -72.44
C ALA A 506 74.70 0.22 -72.55
N ASP A 507 73.78 1.19 -72.61
CA ASP A 507 74.11 2.61 -72.65
C ASP A 507 74.77 3.10 -71.34
N ALA A 508 74.32 2.56 -70.20
CA ALA A 508 74.91 2.85 -68.90
C ALA A 508 76.37 2.38 -68.80
N ALA A 509 76.67 1.17 -69.28
CA ALA A 509 78.03 0.62 -69.26
C ALA A 509 79.02 1.44 -70.09
N ILE A 510 78.55 2.03 -71.20
CA ILE A 510 79.35 2.93 -72.05
C ILE A 510 79.59 4.28 -71.34
N ALA A 511 78.59 4.83 -70.66
CA ALA A 511 78.71 6.09 -69.94
C ALA A 511 79.69 6.03 -68.75
N ILE A 512 79.84 4.88 -68.08
CA ILE A 512 80.82 4.67 -67.01
C ILE A 512 82.25 4.73 -67.55
N GLN A 513 82.52 4.11 -68.71
CA GLN A 513 83.84 4.09 -69.33
C GLN A 513 84.33 5.48 -69.75
N GLU A 514 83.39 6.38 -70.06
CA GLU A 514 83.69 7.77 -70.46
C GLU A 514 83.77 8.75 -69.28
N LYS A 515 83.74 8.26 -68.03
CA LYS A 515 83.74 9.07 -66.80
C LYS A 515 82.58 10.07 -66.71
N ARG A 516 81.49 9.81 -67.41
CA ARG A 516 80.24 10.58 -67.33
C ARG A 516 79.34 9.95 -66.28
N PHE A 517 79.82 9.94 -65.03
CA PHE A 517 79.22 9.17 -63.93
C PHE A 517 77.75 9.53 -63.67
N SER A 518 77.35 10.81 -63.80
CA SER A 518 75.95 11.23 -63.66
C SER A 518 75.02 10.66 -64.73
N SER A 519 75.52 10.51 -65.97
CA SER A 519 74.73 9.91 -67.04
C SER A 519 74.66 8.38 -66.95
N ALA A 520 75.71 7.73 -66.45
CA ALA A 520 75.70 6.31 -66.16
C ALA A 520 74.77 5.96 -64.99
N ASP A 521 74.84 6.76 -63.92
CA ASP A 521 74.00 6.61 -62.74
C ASP A 521 72.52 6.80 -63.11
N GLY A 522 72.17 7.85 -63.87
CA GLY A 522 70.80 8.07 -64.31
C GLY A 522 70.23 6.95 -65.22
N LEU A 523 71.09 6.27 -66.00
CA LEU A 523 70.66 5.13 -66.82
C LEU A 523 70.51 3.85 -65.98
N LEU A 524 71.37 3.61 -64.99
CA LEU A 524 71.22 2.50 -64.05
C LEU A 524 70.07 2.71 -63.08
N ASP A 525 69.84 3.93 -62.61
CA ASP A 525 68.66 4.31 -61.82
C ASP A 525 67.40 4.07 -62.64
N ALA A 526 67.38 4.39 -63.93
CA ALA A 526 66.23 4.10 -64.78
C ALA A 526 65.97 2.59 -64.93
N VAL A 527 67.02 1.77 -65.06
CA VAL A 527 66.92 0.30 -65.16
C VAL A 527 66.51 -0.33 -63.83
N GLU A 528 67.08 0.13 -62.72
CA GLU A 528 66.73 -0.32 -61.38
C GLU A 528 65.35 0.16 -60.96
N HIS A 529 64.95 1.36 -61.36
CA HIS A 529 63.58 1.86 -61.20
C HIS A 529 62.60 1.01 -62.00
N ASP A 530 62.95 0.59 -63.21
CA ASP A 530 62.12 -0.32 -64.00
C ASP A 530 62.00 -1.71 -63.31
N PHE A 531 63.08 -2.24 -62.69
CA PHE A 531 63.01 -3.47 -61.89
C PHE A 531 62.22 -3.31 -60.60
N GLN A 532 62.46 -2.23 -59.86
CA GLN A 532 61.78 -1.93 -58.61
C GLN A 532 60.31 -1.71 -58.89
N SER A 533 59.95 -0.94 -59.91
CA SER A 533 58.57 -0.77 -60.36
C SER A 533 57.91 -2.11 -60.68
N MET A 534 58.59 -2.99 -61.43
CA MET A 534 58.02 -4.31 -61.79
C MET A 534 57.99 -5.32 -60.62
N ARG A 535 58.92 -5.24 -59.66
CA ARG A 535 58.88 -6.05 -58.43
C ARG A 535 57.94 -5.47 -57.40
N GLU A 536 57.77 -4.17 -57.33
CA GLU A 536 56.84 -3.47 -56.44
C GLU A 536 55.40 -3.64 -56.90
N THR A 537 55.14 -3.71 -58.20
CA THR A 537 53.82 -4.11 -58.70
C THR A 537 53.51 -5.55 -58.31
N LEU A 538 54.41 -6.51 -58.56
CA LEU A 538 54.22 -7.91 -58.17
C LEU A 538 54.17 -8.12 -56.64
N ARG A 539 55.02 -7.43 -55.89
CA ARG A 539 55.06 -7.47 -54.43
C ARG A 539 53.86 -6.76 -53.82
N GLY A 540 53.41 -5.66 -54.42
CA GLY A 540 52.22 -4.91 -54.05
C GLY A 540 50.97 -5.75 -54.25
N GLU A 541 50.81 -6.37 -55.43
CA GLU A 541 49.73 -7.30 -55.70
C GLU A 541 49.75 -8.52 -54.77
N ALA A 542 50.93 -9.12 -54.54
CA ALA A 542 51.08 -10.25 -53.61
C ALA A 542 50.80 -9.86 -52.15
N ALA A 543 51.25 -8.68 -51.71
CA ALA A 543 50.97 -8.15 -50.37
C ALA A 543 49.50 -7.78 -50.19
N GLU A 544 48.87 -7.25 -51.22
CA GLU A 544 47.45 -6.90 -51.20
C GLU A 544 46.58 -8.16 -51.16
N VAL A 545 46.95 -9.22 -51.90
CA VAL A 545 46.27 -10.52 -51.84
C VAL A 545 46.49 -11.19 -50.47
N LEU A 546 47.71 -11.20 -49.93
CA LEU A 546 47.97 -11.75 -48.59
C LEU A 546 47.31 -10.94 -47.48
N GLY A 547 47.33 -9.62 -47.59
CA GLY A 547 46.67 -8.70 -46.66
C GLY A 547 45.16 -8.92 -46.68
N ARG A 548 44.57 -9.10 -47.86
CA ARG A 548 43.16 -9.51 -47.99
C ARG A 548 42.90 -10.88 -47.41
N ALA A 549 43.73 -11.89 -47.67
CA ALA A 549 43.58 -13.23 -47.11
C ALA A 549 43.64 -13.24 -45.57
N ARG A 550 44.60 -12.52 -44.97
CA ARG A 550 44.70 -12.32 -43.51
C ARG A 550 43.48 -11.58 -42.98
N GLY A 551 43.10 -10.48 -43.62
CA GLY A 551 41.96 -9.66 -43.20
C GLY A 551 40.64 -10.44 -43.22
N GLU A 552 40.40 -11.24 -44.26
CA GLU A 552 39.21 -12.10 -44.34
C GLU A 552 39.21 -13.20 -43.27
N ILE A 553 40.38 -13.80 -42.98
CA ILE A 553 40.51 -14.80 -41.89
C ILE A 553 40.30 -14.16 -40.53
N ASP A 554 40.92 -13.01 -40.27
CA ASP A 554 40.77 -12.28 -39.01
C ASP A 554 39.34 -11.79 -38.82
N HIS A 555 38.68 -11.31 -39.88
CA HIS A 555 37.26 -10.95 -39.86
C HIS A 555 36.37 -12.17 -39.60
N ALA A 556 36.64 -13.31 -40.21
CA ALA A 556 35.89 -14.54 -39.97
C ALA A 556 36.09 -15.07 -38.53
N GLN A 557 37.31 -15.00 -38.00
CA GLN A 557 37.63 -15.42 -36.62
C GLN A 557 37.07 -14.44 -35.58
N ALA A 558 37.13 -13.12 -35.81
CA ALA A 558 36.51 -12.12 -34.97
C ALA A 558 34.98 -12.24 -34.98
N ALA A 559 34.42 -12.65 -36.12
CA ALA A 559 33.03 -13.04 -36.22
C ALA A 559 32.75 -14.40 -35.55
N GLY A 560 33.72 -15.11 -34.98
CA GLY A 560 33.52 -16.35 -34.21
C GLY A 560 33.27 -17.59 -35.08
N VAL A 561 33.76 -17.59 -36.32
CA VAL A 561 33.70 -18.73 -37.24
C VAL A 561 34.99 -19.54 -37.10
N ALA A 562 34.89 -20.83 -36.80
CA ALA A 562 36.06 -21.69 -36.67
C ALA A 562 36.62 -22.00 -38.08
N MET A 563 37.86 -21.59 -38.34
CA MET A 563 38.54 -21.89 -39.60
C MET A 563 39.18 -23.28 -39.53
N ASP A 564 38.95 -24.09 -40.55
CA ASP A 564 39.54 -25.43 -40.64
C ASP A 564 41.06 -25.35 -40.84
N THR A 565 41.77 -26.39 -40.39
CA THR A 565 43.24 -26.47 -40.44
C THR A 565 43.79 -26.35 -41.86
N ALA A 566 43.05 -26.79 -42.87
CA ALA A 566 43.43 -26.67 -44.28
C ALA A 566 43.56 -25.21 -44.74
N VAL A 567 42.64 -24.33 -44.34
CA VAL A 567 42.66 -22.89 -44.71
C VAL A 567 43.85 -22.18 -44.06
N LEU A 568 44.13 -22.49 -42.80
CA LEU A 568 45.27 -21.93 -42.07
C LEU A 568 46.62 -22.42 -42.61
N MET A 569 46.68 -23.64 -43.15
CA MET A 569 47.88 -24.15 -43.82
C MET A 569 48.10 -23.44 -45.16
N MET A 570 47.05 -23.21 -45.97
CA MET A 570 47.17 -22.45 -47.22
C MET A 570 47.67 -21.01 -46.99
N LEU A 571 47.20 -20.34 -45.93
CA LEU A 571 47.71 -19.01 -45.58
C LEU A 571 49.21 -19.06 -45.24
N LYS A 572 49.64 -20.03 -44.41
CA LYS A 572 51.06 -20.18 -44.05
C LYS A 572 51.93 -20.52 -45.27
N GLU A 573 51.42 -21.32 -46.18
CA GLU A 573 52.10 -21.62 -47.44
C GLU A 573 52.25 -20.36 -48.31
N ALA A 574 51.20 -19.54 -48.42
CA ALA A 574 51.28 -18.25 -49.12
C ALA A 574 52.25 -17.27 -48.44
N GLU A 575 52.28 -17.22 -47.10
CA GLU A 575 53.22 -16.39 -46.32
C GLU A 575 54.67 -16.82 -46.51
N SER A 576 54.93 -18.14 -46.53
CA SER A 576 56.26 -18.68 -46.81
C SER A 576 56.72 -18.34 -48.23
N ALA A 577 55.83 -18.47 -49.23
CA ALA A 577 56.13 -18.09 -50.61
C ALA A 577 56.46 -16.59 -50.74
N TYR A 578 55.76 -15.72 -49.98
CA TYR A 578 56.04 -14.28 -49.98
C TYR A 578 57.37 -13.93 -49.31
N ALA A 579 57.68 -14.59 -48.18
CA ALA A 579 58.96 -14.43 -47.48
C ALA A 579 60.14 -14.88 -48.36
N GLU A 580 59.94 -15.92 -49.18
CA GLU A 580 60.90 -16.40 -50.16
C GLU A 580 60.94 -15.57 -51.46
N SER A 581 60.18 -14.47 -51.53
CA SER A 581 60.06 -13.59 -52.71
C SER A 581 59.50 -14.27 -53.97
N ARG A 582 58.76 -15.38 -53.81
CA ARG A 582 57.98 -16.05 -54.86
C ARG A 582 56.58 -15.44 -54.97
N TYR A 583 56.53 -14.19 -55.43
CA TYR A 583 55.29 -13.39 -55.45
C TYR A 583 54.19 -13.98 -56.35
N GLY A 584 54.55 -14.65 -57.46
CA GLY A 584 53.58 -15.35 -58.32
C GLY A 584 52.84 -16.49 -57.60
N ASP A 585 53.57 -17.34 -56.88
CA ASP A 585 52.99 -18.44 -56.09
C ASP A 585 52.14 -17.90 -54.94
N THR A 586 52.58 -16.80 -54.33
CA THR A 586 51.84 -16.11 -53.26
C THR A 586 50.47 -15.61 -53.74
N ILE A 587 50.42 -14.97 -54.92
CA ILE A 587 49.17 -14.45 -55.48
C ILE A 587 48.20 -15.59 -55.78
N TYR A 588 48.71 -16.72 -56.29
CA TYR A 588 47.87 -17.89 -56.60
C TYR A 588 47.29 -18.52 -55.34
N ILE A 589 48.14 -18.90 -54.38
CA ILE A 589 47.71 -19.57 -53.13
C ILE A 589 46.84 -18.63 -52.28
N GLY A 590 47.19 -17.34 -52.21
CA GLY A 590 46.44 -16.34 -51.47
C GLY A 590 45.02 -16.11 -52.01
N LYS A 591 44.81 -16.14 -53.33
CA LYS A 591 43.47 -16.06 -53.93
C LYS A 591 42.63 -17.30 -53.60
N SER A 592 43.20 -18.50 -53.72
CA SER A 592 42.50 -19.73 -53.33
C SER A 592 42.14 -19.77 -51.85
N CYS A 593 42.97 -19.18 -50.98
CA CYS A 593 42.69 -19.05 -49.56
C CYS A 593 41.49 -18.10 -49.30
N ILE A 594 41.43 -16.95 -49.97
CA ILE A 594 40.31 -15.99 -49.87
C ILE A 594 38.98 -16.65 -50.26
N ASP A 595 38.94 -17.36 -51.38
CA ASP A 595 37.71 -17.98 -51.89
C ASP A 595 37.14 -19.00 -50.89
N GLU A 596 38.00 -19.80 -50.24
CA GLU A 596 37.59 -20.82 -49.28
C GLU A 596 37.11 -20.21 -47.95
N VAL A 597 37.75 -19.14 -47.48
CA VAL A 597 37.35 -18.38 -46.28
C VAL A 597 35.97 -17.76 -46.47
N GLN A 598 35.72 -17.14 -47.63
CA GLN A 598 34.43 -16.52 -47.94
C GLN A 598 33.29 -17.55 -47.96
N ARG A 599 33.54 -18.77 -48.46
CA ARG A 599 32.55 -19.85 -48.44
C ARG A 599 32.16 -20.24 -47.01
N VAL A 600 33.15 -20.48 -46.15
CA VAL A 600 32.93 -20.86 -44.74
C VAL A 600 32.24 -19.73 -43.95
N ALA A 601 32.61 -18.48 -44.21
CA ALA A 601 31.98 -17.32 -43.58
C ALA A 601 30.49 -17.21 -43.95
N GLN A 602 30.12 -17.39 -45.22
CA GLN A 602 28.73 -17.32 -45.68
C GLN A 602 27.84 -18.41 -45.06
N GLU A 603 28.35 -19.63 -44.87
CA GLU A 603 27.62 -20.72 -44.23
C GLU A 603 27.33 -20.43 -42.75
N SER A 604 28.30 -19.84 -42.04
CA SER A 604 28.14 -19.48 -40.63
C SER A 604 27.13 -18.35 -40.39
N VAL A 605 27.07 -17.37 -41.29
CA VAL A 605 26.11 -16.26 -41.24
C VAL A 605 24.70 -16.79 -41.45
N ARG A 606 24.49 -17.65 -42.45
CA ARG A 606 23.19 -18.31 -42.70
C ARG A 606 22.74 -19.17 -41.51
N ALA A 607 23.66 -19.87 -40.86
CA ALA A 607 23.34 -20.66 -39.66
C ALA A 607 22.92 -19.77 -38.47
N ARG A 608 23.57 -18.60 -38.30
CA ARG A 608 23.21 -17.63 -37.25
C ARG A 608 21.88 -16.94 -37.52
N GLU A 609 21.63 -16.50 -38.74
CA GLU A 609 20.34 -15.92 -39.14
C GLU A 609 19.19 -16.91 -38.94
N ALA A 610 19.39 -18.18 -39.33
CA ALA A 610 18.40 -19.23 -39.09
C ALA A 610 18.17 -19.51 -37.60
N SER A 611 19.20 -19.43 -36.75
CA SER A 611 19.05 -19.54 -35.28
C SER A 611 18.31 -18.35 -34.69
N GLN A 612 18.67 -17.13 -35.10
CA GLN A 612 18.03 -15.90 -34.62
C GLN A 612 16.57 -15.82 -35.05
N GLU A 613 16.24 -16.25 -36.27
CA GLU A 613 14.85 -16.37 -36.72
C GLU A 613 14.07 -17.41 -35.91
N ARG A 614 14.67 -18.55 -35.58
CA ARG A 614 14.02 -19.57 -34.72
C ARG A 614 13.78 -19.03 -33.31
N ASP A 615 14.75 -18.33 -32.74
CA ASP A 615 14.61 -17.70 -31.41
C ASP A 615 13.56 -16.58 -31.42
N ALA A 616 13.51 -15.77 -32.49
CA ALA A 616 12.51 -14.72 -32.66
C ALA A 616 11.09 -15.30 -32.82
N ARG A 617 10.94 -16.38 -33.60
CA ARG A 617 9.66 -17.10 -33.76
C ARG A 617 9.24 -17.73 -32.44
N ALA A 618 10.13 -18.45 -31.74
CA ALA A 618 9.83 -19.03 -30.43
C ALA A 618 9.42 -17.97 -29.39
N ARG A 619 10.03 -16.77 -29.45
CA ARG A 619 9.62 -15.63 -28.60
C ARG A 619 8.26 -15.08 -28.98
N ALA A 620 7.98 -14.91 -30.27
CA ALA A 620 6.68 -14.45 -30.76
C ALA A 620 5.55 -15.42 -30.36
N ASP A 621 5.79 -16.72 -30.53
CA ASP A 621 4.87 -17.79 -30.13
C ASP A 621 4.62 -17.75 -28.61
N ARG A 622 5.67 -17.53 -27.81
CA ARG A 622 5.55 -17.41 -26.35
C ARG A 622 4.74 -16.18 -25.92
N ILE A 623 4.93 -15.03 -26.57
CA ILE A 623 4.13 -13.82 -26.32
C ILE A 623 2.66 -14.06 -26.69
N GLN A 624 2.40 -14.70 -27.85
CA GLN A 624 1.06 -15.02 -28.28
C GLN A 624 0.35 -15.97 -27.30
N ALA A 625 1.05 -17.01 -26.81
CA ALA A 625 0.52 -17.93 -25.81
C ALA A 625 0.19 -17.23 -24.47
N LEU A 626 1.03 -16.27 -24.03
CA LEU A 626 0.77 -15.49 -22.82
C LEU A 626 -0.46 -14.57 -22.99
N HIS A 627 -0.62 -13.92 -24.15
CA HIS A 627 -1.82 -13.13 -24.45
C HIS A 627 -3.08 -13.99 -24.46
N GLN A 628 -3.05 -15.16 -25.10
CA GLN A 628 -4.20 -16.08 -25.09
C GLN A 628 -4.61 -16.50 -23.68
N ARG A 629 -3.65 -16.78 -22.79
CA ARG A 629 -3.93 -17.07 -21.38
C ARG A 629 -4.50 -15.86 -20.65
N MET A 630 -3.96 -14.66 -20.88
CA MET A 630 -4.50 -13.43 -20.29
C MET A 630 -5.93 -13.15 -20.72
N ASP A 631 -6.26 -13.35 -21.99
CA ASP A 631 -7.60 -13.17 -22.52
C ASP A 631 -8.57 -14.19 -21.91
N ALA A 632 -8.15 -15.46 -21.78
CA ALA A 632 -8.92 -16.50 -21.12
C ALA A 632 -9.20 -16.14 -19.64
N VAL A 633 -8.18 -15.78 -18.87
CA VAL A 633 -8.33 -15.36 -17.47
C VAL A 633 -9.22 -14.10 -17.35
N SER A 634 -9.07 -13.14 -18.27
CA SER A 634 -9.90 -11.93 -18.28
C SER A 634 -11.36 -12.24 -18.55
N ALA A 635 -11.65 -13.17 -19.46
CA ALA A 635 -13.01 -13.64 -19.72
C ALA A 635 -13.62 -14.31 -18.48
N GLU A 636 -12.86 -15.15 -17.78
CA GLU A 636 -13.32 -15.78 -16.53
C GLU A 636 -13.53 -14.78 -15.38
N ILE A 637 -12.67 -13.77 -15.28
CA ILE A 637 -12.88 -12.69 -14.32
C ILE A 637 -14.16 -11.93 -14.63
N GLN A 638 -14.45 -11.66 -15.91
CA GLN A 638 -15.67 -10.96 -16.31
C GLN A 638 -16.93 -11.77 -16.00
N THR A 639 -16.92 -13.08 -16.24
CA THR A 639 -18.07 -13.94 -15.89
C THR A 639 -18.31 -13.96 -14.38
N LEU A 640 -17.27 -14.13 -13.56
CA LEU A 640 -17.39 -14.11 -12.10
C LEU A 640 -17.73 -12.71 -11.54
N ALA A 641 -17.31 -11.64 -12.22
CA ALA A 641 -17.69 -10.28 -11.85
C ALA A 641 -19.18 -10.02 -12.08
N LEU A 642 -19.78 -10.56 -13.16
CA LEU A 642 -21.24 -10.52 -13.37
C LEU A 642 -22.01 -11.27 -12.27
N GLU A 643 -21.37 -12.23 -11.63
CA GLU A 643 -21.89 -12.98 -10.49
C GLU A 643 -21.67 -12.28 -9.13
N ASN A 644 -21.14 -11.04 -9.13
CA ASN A 644 -20.80 -10.22 -7.96
C ASN A 644 -19.63 -10.73 -7.11
N VAL A 645 -18.68 -11.47 -7.69
CA VAL A 645 -17.43 -11.86 -7.02
C VAL A 645 -16.39 -10.75 -7.20
N ASP A 646 -15.81 -10.24 -6.10
CA ASP A 646 -14.75 -9.23 -6.16
C ASP A 646 -13.40 -9.86 -6.53
N LEU A 647 -12.98 -9.64 -7.78
CA LEU A 647 -11.71 -10.09 -8.34
C LEU A 647 -10.81 -8.93 -8.76
N ALA A 648 -10.94 -7.75 -8.13
CA ALA A 648 -10.14 -6.57 -8.47
C ALA A 648 -8.62 -6.83 -8.42
N LYS A 649 -8.16 -7.68 -7.48
CA LYS A 649 -6.76 -8.10 -7.38
C LYS A 649 -6.30 -8.97 -8.57
N ALA A 650 -7.17 -9.86 -9.06
CA ALA A 650 -6.85 -10.68 -10.24
C ALA A 650 -6.76 -9.81 -11.50
N MET A 651 -7.65 -8.81 -11.66
CA MET A 651 -7.56 -7.83 -12.76
C MET A 651 -6.27 -7.01 -12.70
N ALA A 652 -5.85 -6.58 -11.51
CA ALA A 652 -4.59 -5.84 -11.34
C ALA A 652 -3.37 -6.69 -11.71
N LEU A 653 -3.38 -7.99 -11.44
CA LEU A 653 -2.33 -8.93 -11.83
C LEU A 653 -2.29 -9.15 -13.34
N VAL A 654 -3.44 -9.26 -14.02
CA VAL A 654 -3.50 -9.32 -15.50
C VAL A 654 -2.96 -8.02 -16.12
N SER A 655 -3.31 -6.85 -15.56
CA SER A 655 -2.75 -5.57 -16.02
C SER A 655 -1.23 -5.51 -15.82
N SER A 656 -0.73 -6.01 -14.69
CA SER A 656 0.70 -6.10 -14.39
C SER A 656 1.43 -7.09 -15.31
N ALA A 657 0.78 -8.18 -15.71
CA ALA A 657 1.30 -9.11 -16.71
C ALA A 657 1.43 -8.45 -18.09
N ASN A 658 0.43 -7.67 -18.51
CA ASN A 658 0.48 -6.93 -19.76
C ASN A 658 1.64 -5.92 -19.78
N GLN A 659 1.87 -5.24 -18.66
CA GLN A 659 3.00 -4.33 -18.52
C GLN A 659 4.34 -5.07 -18.57
N ALA A 660 4.46 -6.23 -17.92
CA ALA A 660 5.68 -7.05 -17.98
C ALA A 660 5.99 -7.57 -19.39
N ILE A 661 4.96 -7.87 -20.20
CA ILE A 661 5.14 -8.21 -21.63
C ILE A 661 5.68 -7.01 -22.41
N LYS A 662 5.16 -5.79 -22.16
CA LYS A 662 5.69 -4.55 -22.78
C LYS A 662 7.13 -4.26 -22.37
N ASP A 663 7.47 -4.57 -21.12
CA ASP A 663 8.82 -4.40 -20.57
C ASP A 663 9.77 -5.56 -20.99
N ASN A 664 9.29 -6.51 -21.80
CA ASN A 664 10.02 -7.67 -22.33
C ASN A 664 10.51 -8.67 -21.26
N ASP A 665 9.81 -8.76 -20.13
CA ASP A 665 10.07 -9.70 -19.02
C ASP A 665 9.00 -10.81 -19.00
N LEU A 666 9.17 -11.81 -19.88
CA LEU A 666 8.20 -12.89 -20.10
C LEU A 666 8.03 -13.81 -18.88
N ASP A 667 9.10 -14.06 -18.11
CA ASP A 667 9.04 -14.93 -16.93
C ASP A 667 8.30 -14.24 -15.77
N ARG A 668 8.34 -12.91 -15.71
CA ARG A 668 7.55 -12.13 -14.75
C ARG A 668 6.09 -12.03 -15.19
N ALA A 669 5.82 -11.87 -16.49
CA ALA A 669 4.46 -11.93 -17.03
C ALA A 669 3.78 -13.27 -16.73
N GLU A 670 4.50 -14.38 -16.94
CA GLU A 670 4.02 -15.73 -16.66
C GLU A 670 3.67 -15.96 -15.18
N ARG A 671 4.50 -15.43 -14.26
CA ARG A 671 4.21 -15.47 -12.81
C ARG A 671 2.96 -14.67 -12.43
N TYR A 672 2.75 -13.50 -13.05
CA TYR A 672 1.55 -12.70 -12.79
C TYR A 672 0.28 -13.36 -13.34
N ILE A 673 0.35 -13.98 -14.52
CA ILE A 673 -0.76 -14.76 -15.09
C ILE A 673 -1.09 -15.96 -14.21
N ALA A 674 -0.09 -16.75 -13.79
CA ALA A 674 -0.30 -17.90 -12.91
C ALA A 674 -0.91 -17.50 -11.55
N ALA A 675 -0.50 -16.35 -11.00
CA ALA A 675 -1.10 -15.82 -9.77
C ALA A 675 -2.56 -15.37 -9.97
N ALA A 676 -2.89 -14.80 -11.14
CA ALA A 676 -4.26 -14.43 -11.48
C ALA A 676 -5.14 -15.69 -11.68
N GLU A 677 -4.65 -16.70 -12.42
CA GLU A 677 -5.28 -18.02 -12.58
C GLU A 677 -5.57 -18.66 -11.22
N GLY A 678 -4.59 -18.66 -10.30
CA GLY A 678 -4.76 -19.22 -8.96
C GLY A 678 -5.83 -18.52 -8.12
N LEU A 679 -6.00 -17.19 -8.27
CA LEU A 679 -7.06 -16.44 -7.58
C LEU A 679 -8.44 -16.74 -8.18
N VAL A 680 -8.55 -16.85 -9.50
CA VAL A 680 -9.80 -17.18 -10.19
C VAL A 680 -10.25 -18.60 -9.84
N GLU A 681 -9.33 -19.56 -9.86
CA GLU A 681 -9.63 -20.95 -9.50
C GLU A 681 -9.97 -21.08 -8.01
N GLY A 682 -9.28 -20.34 -7.14
CA GLY A 682 -9.64 -20.22 -5.73
C GLY A 682 -11.05 -19.67 -5.49
N ALA A 683 -11.49 -18.71 -6.29
CA ALA A 683 -12.84 -18.17 -6.21
C ALA A 683 -13.90 -19.16 -6.70
N LYS A 684 -13.66 -19.85 -7.82
CA LYS A 684 -14.55 -20.91 -8.35
C LYS A 684 -14.72 -22.04 -7.35
N THR A 685 -13.63 -22.53 -6.77
CA THR A 685 -13.67 -23.61 -5.77
C THR A 685 -14.41 -23.19 -4.50
N ALA A 686 -14.22 -21.95 -4.03
CA ALA A 686 -14.98 -21.41 -2.89
C ALA A 686 -16.49 -21.32 -3.18
N LEU A 687 -16.88 -20.81 -4.36
CA LEU A 687 -18.28 -20.77 -4.79
C LEU A 687 -18.89 -22.16 -4.90
N HIS A 688 -18.15 -23.11 -5.45
CA HIS A 688 -18.59 -24.49 -5.56
C HIS A 688 -18.79 -25.12 -4.17
N GLN A 689 -17.88 -24.90 -3.22
CA GLN A 689 -18.06 -25.37 -1.83
C GLN A 689 -19.28 -24.74 -1.17
N GLN A 690 -19.47 -23.43 -1.33
CA GLN A 690 -20.64 -22.73 -0.81
C GLN A 690 -21.95 -23.28 -1.40
N ALA A 691 -21.99 -23.53 -2.71
CA ALA A 691 -23.14 -24.13 -3.37
C ALA A 691 -23.42 -25.55 -2.87
N THR A 692 -22.38 -26.37 -2.67
CA THR A 692 -22.51 -27.71 -2.08
C THR A 692 -23.11 -27.65 -0.67
N GLU A 693 -22.66 -26.73 0.18
CA GLU A 693 -23.21 -26.56 1.53
C GLU A 693 -24.67 -26.12 1.52
N VAL A 694 -25.02 -25.15 0.66
CA VAL A 694 -26.40 -24.65 0.52
C VAL A 694 -27.32 -25.77 0.03
N LEU A 695 -26.90 -26.56 -0.95
CA LEU A 695 -27.66 -27.72 -1.42
C LEU A 695 -27.76 -28.82 -0.36
N GLY A 696 -26.72 -29.04 0.45
CA GLY A 696 -26.76 -29.97 1.59
C GLY A 696 -27.87 -29.57 2.57
N ARG A 697 -27.88 -28.31 2.99
CA ARG A 697 -28.94 -27.79 3.89
C ARG A 697 -30.33 -27.85 3.24
N LEU A 698 -30.43 -27.58 1.94
CA LEU A 698 -31.70 -27.70 1.22
C LEU A 698 -32.18 -29.15 1.20
N ARG A 699 -31.30 -30.14 0.97
CA ARG A 699 -31.65 -31.57 1.00
C ARG A 699 -32.20 -31.97 2.37
N ASP A 700 -31.55 -31.58 3.46
CA ASP A 700 -32.04 -31.86 4.82
C ASP A 700 -33.44 -31.27 5.04
N LYS A 701 -33.67 -30.03 4.56
CA LYS A 701 -34.99 -29.39 4.64
C LYS A 701 -36.03 -30.09 3.77
N VAL A 702 -35.66 -30.54 2.58
CA VAL A 702 -36.54 -31.31 1.68
C VAL A 702 -36.91 -32.64 2.33
N GLU A 703 -35.97 -33.36 2.94
CA GLU A 703 -36.28 -34.59 3.70
C GLU A 703 -37.26 -34.31 4.85
N SER A 704 -37.06 -33.24 5.60
CA SER A 704 -38.01 -32.84 6.66
C SER A 704 -39.40 -32.48 6.11
N ALA A 705 -39.46 -31.75 5.00
CA ALA A 705 -40.72 -31.42 4.32
C ALA A 705 -41.41 -32.67 3.77
N ARG A 706 -40.64 -33.72 3.42
CA ARG A 706 -41.16 -35.00 2.93
C ARG A 706 -41.84 -35.76 4.05
N ALA A 707 -41.20 -35.82 5.22
CA ALA A 707 -41.77 -36.39 6.43
C ALA A 707 -43.04 -35.63 6.87
N GLU A 708 -43.09 -34.33 6.63
CA GLU A 708 -44.27 -33.51 6.88
C GLU A 708 -45.39 -33.73 5.83
N GLY A 709 -45.10 -34.29 4.65
CA GLY A 709 -46.08 -34.43 3.55
C GLY A 709 -46.35 -33.13 2.78
N LEU A 710 -45.41 -32.19 2.81
CA LEU A 710 -45.48 -30.88 2.15
C LEU A 710 -44.84 -30.85 0.76
N LEU A 711 -44.30 -31.98 0.30
CA LEU A 711 -43.52 -32.05 -0.92
C LEU A 711 -44.39 -32.32 -2.15
N THR A 712 -44.19 -31.49 -3.17
CA THR A 712 -44.79 -31.65 -4.49
C THR A 712 -43.75 -32.22 -5.48
N PRO A 713 -44.18 -32.92 -6.54
CA PRO A 713 -43.28 -33.42 -7.58
C PRO A 713 -42.39 -32.32 -8.20
N ASP A 714 -42.92 -31.11 -8.32
CA ASP A 714 -42.19 -29.95 -8.85
C ASP A 714 -41.01 -29.52 -7.95
N LEU A 715 -41.16 -29.64 -6.63
CA LEU A 715 -40.09 -29.34 -5.67
C LEU A 715 -39.00 -30.41 -5.69
N GLU A 716 -39.34 -31.68 -5.92
CA GLU A 716 -38.35 -32.75 -6.08
C GLU A 716 -37.53 -32.58 -7.37
N MET A 717 -38.18 -32.25 -8.48
CA MET A 717 -37.49 -31.93 -9.74
C MET A 717 -36.58 -30.70 -9.58
N GLY A 718 -37.06 -29.65 -8.91
CA GLY A 718 -36.27 -28.43 -8.70
C GLY A 718 -34.97 -28.68 -7.93
N VAL A 719 -34.97 -29.57 -6.94
CA VAL A 719 -33.73 -29.97 -6.23
C VAL A 719 -32.78 -30.72 -7.17
N GLY A 720 -33.32 -31.61 -8.01
CA GLY A 720 -32.55 -32.30 -9.04
C GLY A 720 -31.89 -31.34 -10.03
N ASP A 721 -32.61 -30.31 -10.47
CA ASP A 721 -32.10 -29.31 -11.41
C ASP A 721 -31.07 -28.38 -10.75
N ALA A 722 -31.26 -28.00 -9.49
CA ALA A 722 -30.25 -27.24 -8.74
C ALA A 722 -28.94 -28.03 -8.57
N VAL A 723 -29.00 -29.35 -8.42
CA VAL A 723 -27.82 -30.24 -8.37
C VAL A 723 -27.17 -30.38 -9.74
N LYS A 724 -27.95 -30.47 -10.82
CA LYS A 724 -27.41 -30.47 -12.19
C LYS A 724 -26.66 -29.18 -12.50
N LEU A 725 -27.21 -28.02 -12.14
CA LEU A 725 -26.57 -26.72 -12.32
C LEU A 725 -25.21 -26.64 -11.61
N LEU A 726 -25.08 -27.24 -10.42
CA LEU A 726 -23.79 -27.32 -9.72
C LEU A 726 -22.80 -28.22 -10.47
N ASN A 727 -23.24 -29.39 -10.94
CA ASN A 727 -22.39 -30.32 -11.70
C ASN A 727 -21.95 -29.74 -13.06
N GLU A 728 -22.73 -28.82 -13.63
CA GLU A 728 -22.37 -28.06 -14.84
C GLU A 728 -21.42 -26.87 -14.55
N GLY A 729 -21.01 -26.67 -13.30
CA GLY A 729 -20.10 -25.59 -12.90
C GLY A 729 -20.78 -24.23 -12.65
N LYS A 730 -22.12 -24.17 -12.72
CA LYS A 730 -22.91 -22.94 -12.49
C LYS A 730 -23.33 -22.82 -11.03
N ALA A 731 -22.33 -22.67 -10.16
CA ALA A 731 -22.51 -22.65 -8.71
C ALA A 731 -23.48 -21.55 -8.23
N THR A 732 -23.49 -20.39 -8.87
CA THR A 732 -24.31 -19.22 -8.51
C THR A 732 -25.78 -19.41 -8.88
N GLU A 733 -26.05 -19.93 -10.07
CA GLU A 733 -27.39 -20.32 -10.51
C GLU A 733 -27.95 -21.43 -9.63
N SER A 734 -27.11 -22.40 -9.23
CA SER A 734 -27.47 -23.44 -8.28
C SER A 734 -27.88 -22.88 -6.91
N ILE A 735 -27.11 -21.94 -6.34
CA ILE A 735 -27.45 -21.27 -5.08
C ILE A 735 -28.77 -20.51 -5.20
N ARG A 736 -29.00 -19.81 -6.32
CA ARG A 736 -30.24 -19.05 -6.55
C ARG A 736 -31.46 -19.97 -6.67
N ALA A 737 -31.33 -21.06 -7.42
CA ALA A 737 -32.37 -22.09 -7.52
C ALA A 737 -32.66 -22.72 -6.15
N ALA A 738 -31.61 -23.03 -5.38
CA ALA A 738 -31.74 -23.56 -4.03
C ALA A 738 -32.46 -22.60 -3.07
N ALA A 739 -32.14 -21.30 -3.13
CA ALA A 739 -32.81 -20.27 -2.32
C ALA A 739 -34.29 -20.10 -2.70
N SER A 740 -34.62 -20.17 -3.99
CA SER A 740 -36.01 -20.13 -4.47
C SER A 740 -36.82 -21.32 -3.98
N LEU A 741 -36.21 -22.52 -3.97
CA LEU A 741 -36.83 -23.74 -3.46
C LEU A 741 -37.04 -23.67 -1.94
N ASP A 742 -36.05 -23.17 -1.20
CA ASP A 742 -36.16 -22.96 0.25
C ASP A 742 -37.33 -22.01 0.58
N GLN A 743 -37.45 -20.91 -0.14
CA GLN A 743 -38.58 -19.98 0.00
C GLN A 743 -39.93 -20.63 -0.30
N SER A 744 -39.98 -21.52 -1.31
CA SER A 744 -41.22 -22.22 -1.68
C SER A 744 -41.63 -23.24 -0.62
N ILE A 745 -40.67 -23.97 -0.03
CA ILE A 745 -40.91 -24.91 1.08
C ILE A 745 -41.40 -24.15 2.32
N GLU A 746 -40.75 -23.04 2.66
CA GLU A 746 -41.16 -22.19 3.79
C GLU A 746 -42.54 -21.56 3.57
N ALA A 747 -42.86 -21.15 2.34
CA ALA A 747 -44.19 -20.66 2.01
C ALA A 747 -45.27 -21.74 2.21
N LYS A 748 -45.00 -22.99 1.79
CA LYS A 748 -45.90 -24.13 1.99
C LYS A 748 -46.07 -24.50 3.46
N ARG A 749 -45.00 -24.43 4.26
CA ARG A 749 -45.08 -24.58 5.73
C ARG A 749 -45.97 -23.52 6.37
N ARG A 750 -45.83 -22.26 5.95
CA ARG A 750 -46.67 -21.15 6.45
C ARG A 750 -48.13 -21.34 6.05
N GLU A 751 -48.39 -21.73 4.81
CA GLU A 751 -49.75 -22.02 4.32
C GLU A 751 -50.41 -23.12 5.16
N ARG A 752 -49.72 -24.25 5.38
CA ARG A 752 -50.24 -25.34 6.22
C ARG A 752 -50.42 -24.93 7.68
N MET A 753 -49.52 -24.12 8.24
CA MET A 753 -49.68 -23.60 9.61
C MET A 753 -50.93 -22.72 9.70
N LEU A 754 -51.15 -21.84 8.72
CA LEU A 754 -52.34 -20.99 8.66
C LEU A 754 -53.62 -21.82 8.48
N ASP A 755 -53.60 -22.86 7.66
CA ASP A 755 -54.74 -23.76 7.47
C ASP A 755 -55.02 -24.61 8.72
N GLN A 756 -53.99 -25.07 9.43
CA GLN A 756 -54.13 -25.72 10.73
C GLN A 756 -54.73 -24.75 11.77
N GLN A 757 -54.30 -23.49 11.79
CA GLN A 757 -54.88 -22.46 12.66
C GLN A 757 -56.35 -22.16 12.29
N ARG A 758 -56.68 -22.10 10.99
CA ARG A 758 -58.06 -21.91 10.52
C ARG A 758 -58.93 -23.10 10.89
N SER A 759 -58.49 -24.32 10.61
CA SER A 759 -59.19 -25.55 10.99
C SER A 759 -59.39 -25.65 12.50
N ALA A 760 -58.38 -25.33 13.31
CA ALA A 760 -58.51 -25.29 14.77
C ALA A 760 -59.52 -24.22 15.24
N MET A 761 -59.52 -23.04 14.61
CA MET A 761 -60.50 -21.98 14.88
C MET A 761 -61.92 -22.37 14.47
N ASP A 762 -62.08 -23.05 13.34
CA ASP A 762 -63.38 -23.51 12.86
C ASP A 762 -63.91 -24.69 13.69
N LYS A 763 -63.04 -25.61 14.13
CA LYS A 763 -63.36 -26.64 15.13
C LYS A 763 -63.77 -26.01 16.47
N ALA A 764 -63.05 -25.01 16.95
CA ALA A 764 -63.39 -24.30 18.18
C ALA A 764 -64.75 -23.57 18.07
N LYS A 765 -65.04 -22.95 16.91
CA LYS A 765 -66.36 -22.34 16.64
C LYS A 765 -67.46 -23.38 16.58
N SER A 766 -67.26 -24.48 15.86
CA SER A 766 -68.20 -25.62 15.77
C SER A 766 -68.54 -26.16 17.15
N ALA A 767 -67.52 -26.54 17.92
CA ALA A 767 -67.67 -27.06 19.28
C ALA A 767 -68.40 -26.06 20.20
N ALA A 768 -68.04 -24.77 20.14
CA ALA A 768 -68.72 -23.72 20.90
C ALA A 768 -70.19 -23.54 20.47
N THR A 769 -70.49 -23.57 19.17
CA THR A 769 -71.88 -23.45 18.68
C THR A 769 -72.76 -24.63 19.08
N LYS A 770 -72.23 -25.87 19.00
CA LYS A 770 -72.93 -27.08 19.46
C LYS A 770 -73.13 -27.05 20.96
N PHE A 771 -72.11 -26.69 21.74
CA PHE A 771 -72.21 -26.54 23.20
C PHE A 771 -73.31 -25.54 23.59
N ILE A 772 -73.38 -24.38 22.93
CA ILE A 772 -74.44 -23.38 23.16
C ILE A 772 -75.83 -23.94 22.80
N ALA A 773 -75.94 -24.68 21.69
CA ALA A 773 -77.19 -25.28 21.25
C ALA A 773 -77.70 -26.36 22.22
N VAL A 774 -76.82 -27.27 22.66
CA VAL A 774 -77.15 -28.33 23.63
C VAL A 774 -77.47 -27.72 24.99
N LYS A 775 -76.72 -26.72 25.46
CA LYS A 775 -77.02 -25.98 26.69
C LYS A 775 -78.41 -25.36 26.69
N ARG A 776 -78.81 -24.76 25.56
CA ARG A 776 -80.16 -24.20 25.37
C ARG A 776 -81.23 -25.29 25.37
N LEU A 777 -80.96 -26.43 24.75
CA LEU A 777 -81.86 -27.58 24.74
C LEU A 777 -82.08 -28.16 26.15
N ILE A 778 -81.01 -28.28 26.96
CA ILE A 778 -81.10 -28.68 28.37
C ILE A 778 -81.86 -27.63 29.20
N GLU A 779 -81.63 -26.32 28.97
CA GLU A 779 -82.41 -25.26 29.63
C GLU A 779 -83.90 -25.30 29.29
N ASP A 780 -84.26 -25.68 28.06
CA ASP A 780 -85.66 -25.82 27.64
C ASP A 780 -86.29 -27.12 28.16
N LEU A 781 -85.55 -28.24 28.23
CA LEU A 781 -85.97 -29.47 28.90
C LEU A 781 -86.18 -29.27 30.42
N ARG A 782 -85.34 -28.44 31.05
CA ARG A 782 -85.47 -28.04 32.46
C ARG A 782 -86.75 -27.24 32.74
N LYS A 783 -87.25 -26.47 31.77
CA LYS A 783 -88.54 -25.76 31.88
C LYS A 783 -89.75 -26.69 31.68
N ALA A 784 -89.53 -27.89 31.14
CA ALA A 784 -90.56 -28.89 30.87
C ALA A 784 -90.64 -30.00 31.95
N ASP A 785 -89.92 -29.87 33.08
CA ASP A 785 -89.87 -30.82 34.21
C ASP A 785 -89.48 -32.27 33.82
N ILE A 786 -88.55 -32.42 32.87
CA ILE A 786 -87.97 -33.71 32.48
C ILE A 786 -86.65 -33.94 33.23
N ASP A 787 -86.38 -35.16 33.70
CA ASP A 787 -85.14 -35.52 34.40
C ASP A 787 -83.91 -35.47 33.46
N ILE A 788 -82.92 -34.68 33.84
CA ILE A 788 -81.74 -34.30 33.02
C ILE A 788 -80.41 -34.48 33.77
N THR A 789 -80.41 -35.20 34.90
CA THR A 789 -79.22 -35.35 35.78
C THR A 789 -77.97 -35.86 35.07
N GLY A 790 -78.08 -36.84 34.17
CA GLY A 790 -76.93 -37.33 33.38
C GLY A 790 -76.44 -36.35 32.31
N ALA A 791 -77.35 -35.57 31.71
CA ALA A 791 -77.02 -34.62 30.65
C ALA A 791 -76.32 -33.36 31.20
N GLU A 792 -76.57 -32.97 32.45
CA GLU A 792 -75.86 -31.85 33.10
C GLU A 792 -74.39 -32.19 33.41
N GLU A 793 -74.08 -33.44 33.79
CA GLU A 793 -72.71 -33.89 34.03
C GLU A 793 -71.88 -33.91 32.74
N ASP A 794 -72.45 -34.41 31.65
CA ASP A 794 -71.78 -34.44 30.35
C ASP A 794 -71.60 -33.03 29.77
N LEU A 795 -72.55 -32.11 30.04
CA LEU A 795 -72.38 -30.70 29.68
C LEU A 795 -71.26 -30.03 30.48
N HIS A 796 -71.06 -30.38 31.75
CA HIS A 796 -69.93 -29.88 32.55
C HIS A 796 -68.58 -30.47 32.09
N LYS A 797 -68.54 -31.74 31.65
CA LYS A 797 -67.36 -32.34 31.03
C LYS A 797 -67.03 -31.66 29.69
N ALA A 798 -68.03 -31.37 28.87
CA ALA A 798 -67.87 -30.63 27.61
C ALA A 798 -67.41 -29.18 27.83
N GLU A 799 -67.88 -28.49 28.89
CA GLU A 799 -67.43 -27.14 29.27
C GLU A 799 -65.96 -27.14 29.67
N LYS A 800 -65.54 -28.13 30.47
CA LYS A 800 -64.14 -28.31 30.87
C LYS A 800 -63.23 -28.65 29.69
N ALA A 801 -63.67 -29.51 28.77
CA ALA A 801 -62.93 -29.83 27.55
C ALA A 801 -62.80 -28.62 26.60
N LEU A 802 -63.80 -27.72 26.56
CA LEU A 802 -63.73 -26.43 25.86
C LEU A 802 -62.68 -25.49 26.47
N ASP A 803 -62.63 -25.38 27.80
CA ASP A 803 -61.64 -24.57 28.51
C ASP A 803 -60.21 -25.10 28.34
N GLU A 804 -60.04 -26.42 28.25
CA GLU A 804 -58.76 -27.10 28.02
C GLU A 804 -58.35 -27.15 26.54
N ARG A 805 -59.18 -26.63 25.62
CA ARG A 805 -58.99 -26.63 24.16
C ARG A 805 -58.93 -28.03 23.52
N ALA A 806 -59.53 -29.02 24.17
CA ALA A 806 -59.68 -30.38 23.66
C ALA A 806 -60.96 -30.50 22.82
N PHE A 807 -61.00 -29.81 21.66
CA PHE A 807 -62.23 -29.63 20.87
C PHE A 807 -62.82 -30.92 20.29
N ASP A 808 -61.98 -31.93 20.01
CA ASP A 808 -62.44 -33.23 19.52
C ASP A 808 -63.15 -34.02 20.65
N ASP A 809 -62.78 -33.82 21.91
CA ASP A 809 -63.46 -34.44 23.06
C ASP A 809 -64.83 -33.79 23.32
N VAL A 810 -64.95 -32.47 23.09
CA VAL A 810 -66.23 -31.74 23.19
C VAL A 810 -67.25 -32.29 22.19
N ASP A 811 -66.81 -32.59 20.96
CA ASP A 811 -67.65 -33.18 19.91
C ASP A 811 -68.00 -34.66 20.19
N ALA A 812 -67.25 -35.37 21.04
CA ALA A 812 -67.53 -36.75 21.42
C ALA A 812 -68.40 -36.87 22.68
N ILE A 813 -68.38 -35.85 23.55
CA ILE A 813 -69.14 -35.77 24.80
C ILE A 813 -70.57 -35.23 24.55
N LEU A 814 -70.73 -34.29 23.63
CA LEU A 814 -72.01 -33.69 23.21
C LEU A 814 -72.69 -34.51 22.11
#